data_AF-A0A9E1XNP7-F1
#
_entry.id   AF-A0A9E1XNP7-F1
#
_cell.length_a   1.000
_cell.length_b   1.000
_cell.length_c   1.000
_cell.angle_alpha   90.00
_cell.angle_beta   90.00
_cell.angle_gamma   90.00
#
_symmetry.space_group_name_H-M   'P 1'
#
loop_
_entity.id
_entity.type
_entity.pdbx_description
1 polymer ?
#
loop_
_entity_poly.entity_id
_entity_poly.type
_entity_poly.pdbx_seq_one_letter_code
_entity_poly.pdbx_strand_id
1 'polypeptide(L)'
;MTVHCHAFWTAIASTIAAIVVSAPAAEPFAYAPLDDFEDASPWVKGDPRTDLAQRDAAVAGSTDVVKQGKQSLSFMIRVNWTKRPTETYAKGWPMMQRTFKAPRDWEDYDAISFWLFTRTKAKLLQERVLRVGFPDASGTRSRLDWYTIPGIKPGAWQKVTVPKTLDVDWSKVQGISFYVAEGWYQDGDKIDFFVDDMQLVKRTAPMLASVDICSRVLPRGTGVVLNSTCEGPWRGTRLRVTVSGPDGRVQWSATQPTTGKKQCVLLTTQALPPGGHQARVELLSADQTVIDAREQYFRSTEAGKRSYLKLITFYTKPVMQCKAEELKILNGSAYAGVAIPLCGSYETDDTPAFETYAGQMGMIRKTLTIDPWPWIAINRMIGAPADGSGHAHKHAKAVERFTSIKGMDFRNETGAHANFMRSWRNAVRMAREWKSPGVMIDLEAYNNYRTYSVPYVADQRGESIDTVIAHCETLGANMADVVAEEYPGCVIWSLFSRLERTITPPGTKTPLFTVPSYITLGILKRAKAQGIDLKYLCGGETTPGYCNRDVAALKEKIAKRDRDVAPILAEFPERLFLAGTISPFHDYSITKSFIEKGYADSPIRSLAEFQPMFRTLFDAYDWVWIYASSSAQTLPYNEKNSRMYAEVLNAALGASVRGK
;
A
#
# COMPACT_ATOMS: atom_id res chain seq x y z
N MET A 1 8.71 66.35 -48.39
CA MET A 1 8.70 64.88 -48.39
C MET A 1 8.08 64.43 -47.08
N THR A 2 6.95 63.76 -47.22
CA THR A 2 6.00 63.30 -46.20
C THR A 2 6.53 62.06 -45.50
N VAL A 3 6.57 62.03 -44.16
CA VAL A 3 6.33 60.81 -43.36
C VAL A 3 5.69 61.19 -42.01
N HIS A 4 4.65 60.43 -41.67
CA HIS A 4 3.70 60.57 -40.59
C HIS A 4 4.27 60.44 -39.16
N CYS A 5 3.76 61.25 -38.23
CA CYS A 5 3.74 60.95 -36.80
C CYS A 5 2.30 61.11 -36.30
N HIS A 6 1.66 59.99 -35.93
CA HIS A 6 0.34 59.98 -35.29
C HIS A 6 0.50 60.07 -33.77
N ALA A 7 -0.18 61.05 -33.18
CA ALA A 7 -0.31 61.24 -31.75
C ALA A 7 -1.34 60.25 -31.18
N PHE A 8 -0.94 59.47 -30.18
CA PHE A 8 -1.81 58.59 -29.40
C PHE A 8 -2.51 59.40 -28.28
N TRP A 9 -3.83 59.42 -28.31
CA TRP A 9 -4.69 59.90 -27.21
C TRP A 9 -4.80 58.81 -26.14
N THR A 10 -4.55 59.17 -24.87
CA THR A 10 -4.78 58.32 -23.71
C THR A 10 -6.14 58.65 -23.11
N ALA A 11 -7.10 57.72 -23.20
CA ALA A 11 -8.36 57.81 -22.48
C ALA A 11 -8.28 56.91 -21.23
N ILE A 12 -8.34 57.53 -20.05
CA ILE A 12 -8.45 56.84 -18.76
C ILE A 12 -9.94 56.48 -18.55
N ALA A 13 -10.28 55.21 -18.70
CA ALA A 13 -11.58 54.68 -18.32
C ALA A 13 -11.48 54.10 -16.89
N SER A 14 -12.11 54.78 -15.94
CA SER A 14 -12.25 54.33 -14.54
C SER A 14 -13.25 53.18 -14.47
N THR A 15 -12.77 51.95 -14.31
CA THR A 15 -13.62 50.78 -14.01
C THR A 15 -13.81 50.67 -12.49
N ILE A 16 -15.01 51.02 -12.02
CA ILE A 16 -15.45 50.69 -10.65
C ILE A 16 -15.73 49.19 -10.62
N ALA A 17 -14.81 48.41 -10.05
CA ALA A 17 -15.03 47.00 -9.76
C ALA A 17 -15.97 46.88 -8.56
N ALA A 18 -17.24 46.53 -8.82
CA ALA A 18 -18.17 46.12 -7.78
C ALA A 18 -17.66 44.79 -7.18
N ILE A 19 -17.17 44.84 -5.95
CA ILE A 19 -16.87 43.65 -5.16
C ILE A 19 -18.21 43.01 -4.78
N VAL A 20 -18.66 42.06 -5.59
CA VAL A 20 -19.76 41.17 -5.22
C VAL A 20 -19.19 40.22 -4.18
N VAL A 21 -19.51 40.46 -2.91
CA VAL A 21 -19.28 39.51 -1.82
C VAL A 21 -20.25 38.35 -2.06
N SER A 22 -19.79 37.32 -2.79
CA SER A 22 -20.50 36.06 -2.92
C SER A 22 -20.63 35.45 -1.53
N ALA A 23 -21.87 35.31 -1.03
CA ALA A 23 -22.15 34.56 0.18
C ALA A 23 -21.47 33.18 0.08
N PRO A 24 -20.92 32.64 1.18
CA PRO A 24 -20.34 31.30 1.16
C PRO A 24 -21.40 30.33 0.66
N ALA A 25 -21.10 29.60 -0.42
CA ALA A 25 -21.98 28.59 -0.95
C ALA A 25 -22.38 27.65 0.21
N ALA A 26 -23.68 27.45 0.41
CA ALA A 26 -24.17 26.56 1.45
C ALA A 26 -23.46 25.20 1.34
N GLU A 27 -23.04 24.64 2.48
CA GLU A 27 -22.39 23.33 2.48
C GLU A 27 -23.30 22.31 1.77
N PRO A 28 -22.78 21.50 0.84
CA PRO A 28 -23.58 20.60 0.00
C PRO A 28 -24.03 19.34 0.77
N PHE A 29 -24.42 19.50 2.02
CA PHE A 29 -24.74 18.42 2.95
C PHE A 29 -26.04 18.71 3.71
N ALA A 30 -26.88 17.68 3.79
CA ALA A 30 -27.99 17.59 4.71
C ALA A 30 -27.59 16.69 5.87
N TYR A 31 -27.93 17.13 7.09
CA TYR A 31 -27.60 16.44 8.33
C TYR A 31 -28.89 15.91 8.96
N ALA A 32 -28.90 14.63 9.34
CA ALA A 32 -29.96 14.01 10.11
C ALA A 32 -29.44 13.70 11.52
N PRO A 33 -30.07 14.21 12.59
CA PRO A 33 -29.65 13.92 13.97
C PRO A 33 -29.63 12.41 14.25
N LEU A 34 -28.56 11.92 14.89
CA LEU A 34 -28.41 10.53 15.29
C LEU A 34 -28.36 10.37 16.80
N ASP A 35 -27.56 11.20 17.47
CA ASP A 35 -27.43 11.25 18.93
C ASP A 35 -26.92 12.63 19.34
N ASP A 36 -27.67 13.35 20.17
CA ASP A 36 -27.23 14.61 20.80
C ASP A 36 -26.57 14.38 22.16
N PHE A 37 -26.57 13.13 22.64
CA PHE A 37 -26.01 12.71 23.93
C PHE A 37 -26.64 13.34 25.16
N GLU A 38 -27.84 13.92 25.05
CA GLU A 38 -28.63 14.38 26.21
C GLU A 38 -29.08 13.21 27.11
N ASP A 39 -29.03 11.98 26.59
CA ASP A 39 -29.12 10.73 27.36
C ASP A 39 -27.93 9.81 27.05
N ALA A 40 -26.97 9.75 27.96
CA ALA A 40 -25.79 8.88 27.85
C ALA A 40 -26.07 7.42 28.27
N SER A 41 -27.23 7.10 28.85
CA SER A 41 -27.53 5.75 29.37
C SER A 41 -27.48 4.61 28.34
N PRO A 42 -27.71 4.83 27.03
CA PRO A 42 -27.54 3.78 26.02
C PRO A 42 -26.08 3.41 25.72
N TRP A 43 -25.12 4.21 26.19
CA TRP A 43 -23.70 4.00 25.96
C TRP A 43 -23.08 3.24 27.12
N VAL A 44 -22.49 2.09 26.81
CA VAL A 44 -21.87 1.20 27.80
C VAL A 44 -20.37 1.11 27.57
N LYS A 45 -19.62 0.95 28.67
CA LYS A 45 -18.19 0.67 28.63
C LYS A 45 -17.91 -0.81 28.36
N GLY A 46 -16.82 -1.10 27.65
CA GLY A 46 -16.32 -2.45 27.40
C GLY A 46 -17.07 -3.22 26.32
N ASP A 47 -16.45 -4.30 25.83
CA ASP A 47 -17.11 -5.32 25.04
C ASP A 47 -17.94 -6.21 25.99
N PRO A 48 -19.25 -6.43 25.76
CA PRO A 48 -20.12 -7.22 26.64
C PRO A 48 -19.67 -8.68 26.76
N ARG A 49 -18.83 -9.14 25.82
CA ARG A 49 -18.34 -10.51 25.71
C ARG A 49 -16.99 -10.70 26.36
N THR A 50 -16.24 -9.64 26.66
CA THR A 50 -14.85 -9.78 27.13
C THR A 50 -14.51 -9.01 28.39
N ASP A 51 -15.07 -7.81 28.65
CA ASP A 51 -14.68 -7.04 29.85
C ASP A 51 -15.57 -5.82 30.18
N LEU A 52 -16.73 -6.03 30.83
CA LEU A 52 -17.55 -4.95 31.40
C LEU A 52 -16.96 -4.38 32.72
N ALA A 53 -15.91 -5.01 33.27
CA ALA A 53 -15.33 -4.69 34.57
C ALA A 53 -14.14 -3.73 34.49
N GLN A 54 -13.71 -3.32 33.29
CA GLN A 54 -12.60 -2.38 33.08
C GLN A 54 -12.76 -1.14 33.97
N ARG A 55 -11.90 -1.01 34.98
CA ARG A 55 -11.87 0.17 35.86
C ARG A 55 -11.18 1.37 35.22
N ASP A 56 -10.36 1.07 34.21
CA ASP A 56 -9.51 2.03 33.52
C ASP A 56 -10.28 2.80 32.43
N ALA A 57 -11.56 2.49 32.25
CA ALA A 57 -12.48 3.19 31.36
C ALA A 57 -13.81 3.50 32.08
N ALA A 58 -14.36 4.69 31.81
CA ALA A 58 -15.68 5.09 32.25
C ALA A 58 -16.41 5.84 31.12
N VAL A 59 -17.73 5.68 31.06
CA VAL A 59 -18.62 6.33 30.10
C VAL A 59 -19.72 7.01 30.89
N ALA A 60 -19.94 8.30 30.65
CA ALA A 60 -20.96 9.10 31.34
C ALA A 60 -21.32 10.36 30.54
N GLY A 61 -22.46 10.97 30.84
CA GLY A 61 -22.74 12.34 30.40
C GLY A 61 -21.81 13.35 31.08
N SER A 62 -21.42 14.42 30.39
CA SER A 62 -20.60 15.50 30.94
C SER A 62 -21.17 16.87 30.62
N THR A 63 -21.36 17.67 31.66
CA THR A 63 -21.76 19.08 31.57
C THR A 63 -20.56 20.04 31.56
N ASP A 64 -19.34 19.53 31.70
CA ASP A 64 -18.10 20.32 31.76
C ASP A 64 -17.58 20.68 30.37
N VAL A 65 -17.64 19.73 29.42
CA VAL A 65 -17.21 19.94 28.03
C VAL A 65 -18.38 19.66 27.12
N VAL A 66 -19.03 20.70 26.62
CA VAL A 66 -20.26 20.59 25.83
C VAL A 66 -20.09 21.37 24.54
N LYS A 67 -20.52 20.80 23.41
CA LYS A 67 -20.54 21.48 22.12
C LYS A 67 -21.92 22.08 21.86
N GLN A 68 -22.98 21.34 22.17
CA GLN A 68 -24.37 21.79 22.07
C GLN A 68 -25.23 21.17 23.17
N GLY A 69 -26.43 21.71 23.40
CA GLY A 69 -27.33 21.17 24.43
C GLY A 69 -26.81 21.43 25.85
N LYS A 70 -27.04 20.47 26.75
CA LYS A 70 -26.68 20.53 28.17
C LYS A 70 -25.54 19.60 28.52
N GLN A 71 -25.30 18.53 27.77
CA GLN A 71 -24.21 17.60 28.03
C GLN A 71 -23.64 16.95 26.77
N SER A 72 -22.41 16.48 26.85
CA SER A 72 -21.80 15.60 25.85
C SER A 72 -21.59 14.18 26.42
N LEU A 73 -21.27 13.22 25.56
CA LEU A 73 -20.81 11.90 26.00
C LEU A 73 -19.32 11.93 26.33
N SER A 74 -18.97 11.61 27.57
CA SER A 74 -17.60 11.50 28.03
C SER A 74 -17.15 10.04 28.08
N PHE A 75 -16.02 9.76 27.44
CA PHE A 75 -15.30 8.51 27.49
C PHE A 75 -13.93 8.73 28.13
N MET A 76 -13.85 8.40 29.42
CA MET A 76 -12.71 8.68 30.29
C MET A 76 -11.83 7.46 30.42
N ILE A 77 -10.53 7.64 30.24
CA ILE A 77 -9.55 6.56 30.28
C ILE A 77 -8.43 6.90 31.27
N ARG A 78 -8.15 5.97 32.18
CA ARG A 78 -7.13 6.04 33.22
C ARG A 78 -6.29 4.78 33.11
N VAL A 79 -5.20 4.86 32.34
CA VAL A 79 -4.40 3.69 32.00
C VAL A 79 -3.68 3.15 33.24
N ASN A 80 -3.85 1.86 33.52
CA ASN A 80 -3.09 1.13 34.51
C ASN A 80 -2.63 -0.22 33.94
N TRP A 81 -1.32 -0.41 33.79
CA TRP A 81 -0.74 -1.64 33.23
C TRP A 81 -0.60 -2.79 34.25
N THR A 82 -1.02 -2.56 35.49
CA THR A 82 -0.99 -3.60 36.52
C THR A 82 -2.06 -4.64 36.23
N LYS A 83 -1.65 -5.79 35.70
CA LYS A 83 -2.55 -6.92 35.43
C LYS A 83 -3.30 -7.34 36.69
N ARG A 84 -4.64 -7.29 36.67
CA ARG A 84 -5.48 -7.74 37.79
C ARG A 84 -5.90 -9.20 37.62
N PRO A 85 -6.25 -9.92 38.71
CA PRO A 85 -6.59 -11.35 38.65
C PRO A 85 -7.73 -11.70 37.68
N THR A 86 -8.65 -10.77 37.41
CA THR A 86 -9.81 -10.95 36.52
C THR A 86 -9.59 -10.44 35.09
N GLU A 87 -8.43 -9.84 34.80
CA GLU A 87 -8.15 -9.21 33.50
C GLU A 87 -7.22 -10.11 32.67
N THR A 88 -7.67 -10.43 31.45
CA THR A 88 -6.89 -11.23 30.50
C THR A 88 -5.63 -10.49 30.04
N TYR A 89 -5.70 -9.16 29.91
CA TYR A 89 -4.65 -8.33 29.32
C TYR A 89 -4.24 -7.20 30.27
N ALA A 90 -2.94 -7.11 30.55
CA ALA A 90 -2.37 -6.09 31.43
C ALA A 90 -2.61 -4.66 30.93
N LYS A 91 -2.67 -4.45 29.61
CA LYS A 91 -2.79 -3.10 29.01
C LYS A 91 -4.24 -2.62 28.85
N GLY A 92 -5.25 -3.46 29.15
CA GLY A 92 -6.68 -3.18 28.96
C GLY A 92 -7.07 -2.86 27.51
N TRP A 93 -8.34 -3.00 27.11
CA TRP A 93 -8.85 -2.54 25.80
C TRP A 93 -10.00 -1.55 26.00
N PRO A 94 -9.70 -0.26 26.25
CA PRO A 94 -10.74 0.72 26.53
C PRO A 94 -11.69 0.84 25.34
N MET A 95 -12.97 0.57 25.57
CA MET A 95 -14.02 0.66 24.57
C MET A 95 -15.29 1.29 25.16
N MET A 96 -16.03 2.01 24.33
CA MET A 96 -17.43 2.37 24.58
C MET A 96 -18.28 2.02 23.38
N GLN A 97 -19.55 1.70 23.60
CA GLN A 97 -20.44 1.35 22.51
C GLN A 97 -21.90 1.60 22.84
N ARG A 98 -22.70 1.73 21.79
CA ARG A 98 -24.15 1.78 21.83
C ARG A 98 -24.71 0.74 20.88
N THR A 99 -25.62 -0.09 21.37
CA THR A 99 -26.37 -1.05 20.55
C THR A 99 -27.78 -0.51 20.33
N PHE A 100 -28.24 -0.51 19.09
CA PHE A 100 -29.60 -0.12 18.75
C PHE A 100 -30.58 -1.26 19.06
N LYS A 101 -31.81 -0.91 19.46
CA LYS A 101 -32.89 -1.88 19.73
C LYS A 101 -33.23 -2.73 18.50
N ALA A 102 -33.09 -2.16 17.30
CA ALA A 102 -33.25 -2.84 16.02
C ALA A 102 -32.16 -2.33 15.05
N PRO A 103 -31.73 -3.15 14.08
CA PRO A 103 -30.83 -2.70 13.01
C PRO A 103 -31.41 -1.49 12.27
N ARG A 104 -30.54 -0.54 11.90
CA ARG A 104 -30.90 0.69 11.19
C ARG A 104 -30.32 0.67 9.78
N ASP A 105 -31.10 1.17 8.83
CA ASP A 105 -30.67 1.35 7.45
C ASP A 105 -30.08 2.75 7.27
N TRP A 106 -28.79 2.78 6.93
CA TRP A 106 -28.02 3.99 6.63
C TRP A 106 -27.54 4.03 5.18
N GLU A 107 -28.03 3.18 4.28
CA GLU A 107 -27.56 3.06 2.89
C GLU A 107 -27.62 4.40 2.14
N ASP A 108 -28.68 5.16 2.36
CA ASP A 108 -28.94 6.46 1.72
C ASP A 108 -28.06 7.60 2.21
N TYR A 109 -27.35 7.44 3.34
CA TYR A 109 -26.37 8.39 3.84
C TYR A 109 -24.98 8.10 3.27
N ASP A 110 -24.13 9.13 3.29
CA ASP A 110 -22.80 9.13 2.68
C ASP A 110 -21.69 9.10 3.74
N ALA A 111 -21.94 9.65 4.92
CA ALA A 111 -21.00 9.65 6.05
C ALA A 111 -21.72 9.75 7.40
N ILE A 112 -20.93 9.61 8.47
CA ILE A 112 -21.33 9.92 9.85
C ILE A 112 -20.48 11.09 10.32
N SER A 113 -21.08 12.09 10.96
CA SER A 113 -20.39 13.25 11.53
C SER A 113 -20.63 13.33 13.03
N PHE A 114 -19.64 13.80 13.78
CA PHE A 114 -19.79 14.18 15.19
C PHE A 114 -18.70 15.18 15.58
N TRP A 115 -18.89 15.88 16.69
CA TRP A 115 -17.85 16.69 17.30
C TRP A 115 -17.06 15.87 18.32
N LEU A 116 -15.74 16.02 18.30
CA LEU A 116 -14.81 15.39 19.22
C LEU A 116 -13.99 16.46 19.94
N PHE A 117 -13.94 16.39 21.27
CA PHE A 117 -12.97 17.10 22.09
C PHE A 117 -12.08 16.07 22.78
N THR A 118 -10.79 16.34 22.88
CA THR A 118 -9.86 15.45 23.60
C THR A 118 -9.15 16.23 24.70
N ARG A 119 -9.23 15.74 25.94
CA ARG A 119 -8.51 16.31 27.08
C ARG A 119 -7.44 15.32 27.52
N THR A 120 -6.19 15.68 27.31
CA THR A 120 -5.04 14.89 27.78
C THR A 120 -3.77 15.75 27.83
N LYS A 121 -2.80 15.31 28.63
CA LYS A 121 -1.41 15.77 28.58
C LYS A 121 -0.48 14.76 27.90
N ALA A 122 -0.99 13.55 27.60
CA ALA A 122 -0.23 12.51 26.94
C ALA A 122 0.04 12.86 25.48
N LYS A 123 1.18 12.41 24.96
CA LYS A 123 1.54 12.59 23.55
C LYS A 123 0.68 11.64 22.69
N LEU A 124 -0.20 12.19 21.85
CA LEU A 124 -1.06 11.41 20.95
C LEU A 124 -0.26 10.84 19.75
N LEU A 125 -0.28 9.52 19.53
CA LEU A 125 0.16 8.88 18.29
C LEU A 125 -1.01 8.84 17.30
N GLN A 126 -1.08 9.87 16.47
CA GLN A 126 -2.21 10.19 15.58
C GLN A 126 -2.71 9.01 14.74
N GLU A 127 -1.84 8.06 14.38
CA GLU A 127 -2.17 6.92 13.54
C GLU A 127 -2.99 5.80 14.21
N ARG A 128 -3.28 5.90 15.52
CA ARG A 128 -3.93 4.79 16.25
C ARG A 128 -4.63 5.17 17.57
N VAL A 129 -4.84 6.45 17.88
CA VAL A 129 -5.38 6.90 19.19
C VAL A 129 -6.82 6.43 19.41
N LEU A 130 -7.79 6.95 18.64
CA LEU A 130 -9.21 6.63 18.79
C LEU A 130 -9.71 6.10 17.45
N ARG A 131 -10.48 5.03 17.51
CA ARG A 131 -11.13 4.45 16.33
C ARG A 131 -12.62 4.28 16.57
N VAL A 132 -13.38 4.31 15.48
CA VAL A 132 -14.83 4.13 15.47
C VAL A 132 -15.20 3.01 14.51
N GLY A 133 -16.18 2.20 14.90
CA GLY A 133 -16.67 1.05 14.14
C GLY A 133 -18.19 0.96 14.24
N PHE A 134 -18.78 0.24 13.28
CA PHE A 134 -20.24 0.12 13.14
C PHE A 134 -20.61 -1.36 13.04
N PRO A 135 -20.92 -2.04 14.17
CA PRO A 135 -21.39 -3.41 14.16
C PRO A 135 -22.60 -3.61 13.24
N ASP A 136 -22.64 -4.71 12.47
CA ASP A 136 -23.75 -5.08 11.59
C ASP A 136 -24.24 -6.52 11.82
N ALA A 137 -25.27 -6.92 11.07
CA ALA A 137 -25.93 -8.22 11.20
C ALA A 137 -25.25 -9.39 10.45
N SER A 138 -24.09 -9.19 9.81
CA SER A 138 -23.51 -10.15 8.86
C SER A 138 -22.98 -11.46 9.47
N GLY A 139 -22.95 -11.57 10.80
CA GLY A 139 -22.75 -12.85 11.52
C GLY A 139 -21.35 -13.49 11.40
N THR A 140 -20.45 -12.99 10.55
CA THR A 140 -19.05 -13.44 10.47
C THR A 140 -18.19 -12.73 11.53
N ARG A 141 -18.21 -13.34 12.71
CA ARG A 141 -17.77 -12.89 14.04
C ARG A 141 -16.29 -12.55 14.29
N SER A 142 -15.42 -12.20 13.32
CA SER A 142 -13.97 -12.07 13.62
C SER A 142 -13.26 -10.74 13.35
N ARG A 143 -13.89 -9.68 12.84
CA ARG A 143 -13.32 -8.32 12.92
C ARG A 143 -14.36 -7.26 12.60
N LEU A 144 -14.82 -6.53 13.62
CA LEU A 144 -15.30 -5.17 13.40
C LEU A 144 -14.22 -4.42 12.62
N ASP A 145 -14.57 -3.86 11.46
CA ASP A 145 -13.69 -2.95 10.76
C ASP A 145 -13.71 -1.59 11.47
N TRP A 146 -12.55 -0.93 11.52
CA TRP A 146 -12.32 0.22 12.39
C TRP A 146 -11.74 1.39 11.62
N TYR A 147 -12.46 2.49 11.60
CA TYR A 147 -11.96 3.76 11.08
C TYR A 147 -11.08 4.43 12.15
N THR A 148 -9.81 4.67 11.85
CA THR A 148 -8.93 5.47 12.72
C THR A 148 -9.20 6.95 12.51
N ILE A 149 -9.55 7.66 13.58
CA ILE A 149 -9.81 9.10 13.51
C ILE A 149 -8.47 9.83 13.34
N PRO A 150 -8.22 10.48 12.20
CA PRO A 150 -6.96 11.16 11.97
C PRO A 150 -6.92 12.53 12.66
N GLY A 151 -5.71 12.99 13.02
CA GLY A 151 -5.46 14.39 13.35
C GLY A 151 -6.17 14.92 14.61
N ILE A 152 -6.35 14.09 15.63
CA ILE A 152 -6.93 14.47 16.93
C ILE A 152 -6.11 15.58 17.59
N LYS A 153 -6.79 16.70 17.88
CA LYS A 153 -6.22 17.89 18.54
C LYS A 153 -6.68 17.97 20.00
N PRO A 154 -5.79 17.81 21.00
CA PRO A 154 -6.13 18.07 22.39
C PRO A 154 -6.56 19.52 22.63
N GLY A 155 -7.52 19.73 23.52
CA GLY A 155 -7.93 21.05 23.99
C GLY A 155 -8.86 21.84 23.05
N ALA A 156 -9.32 21.24 21.95
CA ALA A 156 -10.24 21.90 21.02
C ALA A 156 -11.32 20.95 20.50
N TRP A 157 -12.50 21.50 20.23
CA TRP A 157 -13.55 20.80 19.49
C TRP A 157 -13.16 20.69 18.01
N GLN A 158 -13.29 19.49 17.45
CA GLN A 158 -13.10 19.24 16.03
C GLN A 158 -14.27 18.44 15.47
N LYS A 159 -14.75 18.82 14.29
CA LYS A 159 -15.75 18.04 13.55
C LYS A 159 -15.04 16.86 12.91
N VAL A 160 -15.49 15.65 13.22
CA VAL A 160 -15.02 14.40 12.64
C VAL A 160 -16.07 13.94 11.64
N THR A 161 -15.65 13.57 10.43
CA THR A 161 -16.50 12.95 9.43
C THR A 161 -15.91 11.59 9.06
N VAL A 162 -16.71 10.55 9.26
CA VAL A 162 -16.37 9.16 8.99
C VAL A 162 -17.02 8.78 7.67
N PRO A 163 -16.26 8.63 6.58
CA PRO A 163 -16.80 8.17 5.32
C PRO A 163 -17.21 6.69 5.41
N LYS A 164 -18.13 6.25 4.57
CA LYS A 164 -18.58 4.84 4.50
C LYS A 164 -17.60 3.95 3.73
N THR A 165 -16.32 4.01 4.10
CA THR A 165 -15.23 3.22 3.50
C THR A 165 -14.99 1.88 4.17
N LEU A 166 -15.61 1.64 5.32
CA LEU A 166 -15.51 0.40 6.06
C LEU A 166 -16.35 -0.70 5.42
N ASP A 167 -15.90 -1.95 5.56
CA ASP A 167 -16.66 -3.13 5.16
C ASP A 167 -17.77 -3.41 6.19
N VAL A 168 -18.91 -2.75 5.99
CA VAL A 168 -20.09 -2.79 6.85
C VAL A 168 -21.33 -2.94 5.98
N ASP A 169 -22.25 -3.82 6.36
CA ASP A 169 -23.61 -3.84 5.81
C ASP A 169 -24.39 -2.62 6.35
N TRP A 170 -24.23 -1.50 5.65
CA TRP A 170 -24.85 -0.23 5.98
C TRP A 170 -26.38 -0.24 5.94
N SER A 171 -27.02 -1.30 5.41
CA SER A 171 -28.47 -1.46 5.48
C SER A 171 -28.96 -2.02 6.82
N LYS A 172 -28.04 -2.56 7.64
CA LYS A 172 -28.35 -3.27 8.89
C LYS A 172 -27.37 -2.93 10.02
N VAL A 173 -27.10 -1.64 10.22
CA VAL A 173 -26.22 -1.17 11.29
C VAL A 173 -26.87 -1.42 12.65
N GLN A 174 -26.20 -2.19 13.51
CA GLN A 174 -26.69 -2.59 14.83
C GLN A 174 -26.21 -1.69 15.95
N GLY A 175 -25.17 -0.88 15.73
CA GLY A 175 -24.64 -0.02 16.77
C GLY A 175 -23.48 0.85 16.32
N ILE A 176 -22.85 1.47 17.30
CA ILE A 176 -21.65 2.30 17.14
C ILE A 176 -20.70 1.95 18.28
N SER A 177 -19.43 1.77 17.96
CA SER A 177 -18.40 1.47 18.95
C SER A 177 -17.21 2.41 18.76
N PHE A 178 -16.60 2.81 19.86
CA PHE A 178 -15.32 3.52 19.89
C PHE A 178 -14.33 2.72 20.72
N TYR A 179 -13.08 2.63 20.27
CA TYR A 179 -12.02 2.05 21.09
C TYR A 179 -10.70 2.78 20.92
N VAL A 180 -9.85 2.64 21.94
CA VAL A 180 -8.47 3.15 21.91
C VAL A 180 -7.53 2.03 21.54
N ALA A 181 -6.73 2.22 20.49
CA ALA A 181 -5.91 1.12 19.97
C ALA A 181 -4.70 0.83 20.87
N GLU A 182 -4.34 -0.45 20.92
CA GLU A 182 -3.20 -0.93 21.68
C GLU A 182 -1.87 -0.31 21.23
N GLY A 183 -0.96 -0.14 22.20
CA GLY A 183 0.42 0.23 21.94
C GLY A 183 0.65 1.73 21.69
N TRP A 184 -0.36 2.57 21.95
CA TRP A 184 -0.19 4.02 21.95
C TRP A 184 0.07 4.59 23.36
N TYR A 185 -0.84 4.34 24.29
CA TYR A 185 -0.80 4.94 25.62
C TYR A 185 0.25 4.27 26.52
N GLN A 186 0.76 5.00 27.50
CA GLN A 186 1.69 4.55 28.54
C GLN A 186 0.96 4.34 29.87
N ASP A 187 1.55 3.54 30.75
CA ASP A 187 1.06 3.41 32.12
C ASP A 187 0.96 4.80 32.80
N GLY A 188 -0.16 5.05 33.49
CA GLY A 188 -0.43 6.33 34.14
C GLY A 188 -1.02 7.43 33.24
N ASP A 189 -1.16 7.20 31.93
CA ASP A 189 -1.80 8.15 31.02
C ASP A 189 -3.26 8.40 31.42
N LYS A 190 -3.69 9.66 31.27
CA LYS A 190 -5.08 10.11 31.47
C LYS A 190 -5.58 10.78 30.22
N ILE A 191 -6.64 10.22 29.64
CA ILE A 191 -7.20 10.69 28.37
C ILE A 191 -8.72 10.68 28.50
N ASP A 192 -9.36 11.82 28.24
CA ASP A 192 -10.81 11.92 28.16
C ASP A 192 -11.19 12.34 26.74
N PHE A 193 -12.11 11.60 26.13
CA PHE A 193 -12.74 11.96 24.87
C PHE A 193 -14.17 12.42 25.16
N PHE A 194 -14.57 13.54 24.56
CA PHE A 194 -15.95 14.02 24.62
C PHE A 194 -16.51 14.01 23.22
N VAL A 195 -17.66 13.36 23.03
CA VAL A 195 -18.36 13.22 21.75
C VAL A 195 -19.70 13.92 21.86
N ASP A 196 -20.03 14.72 20.86
CA ASP A 196 -21.25 15.52 20.83
C ASP A 196 -21.80 15.65 19.41
N ASP A 197 -23.10 15.96 19.26
CA ASP A 197 -23.81 16.22 18.00
C ASP A 197 -23.51 15.20 16.90
N MET A 198 -23.83 13.94 17.16
CA MET A 198 -23.67 12.89 16.18
C MET A 198 -24.82 12.92 15.16
N GLN A 199 -24.45 12.90 13.88
CA GLN A 199 -25.34 13.10 12.76
C GLN A 199 -25.02 12.13 11.61
N LEU A 200 -26.04 11.69 10.90
CA LEU A 200 -25.89 11.07 9.59
C LEU A 200 -25.82 12.17 8.53
N VAL A 201 -24.89 12.02 7.59
CA VAL A 201 -24.61 13.04 6.58
C VAL A 201 -25.02 12.54 5.21
N LYS A 202 -25.79 13.34 4.48
CA LYS A 202 -26.20 13.07 3.10
C LYS A 202 -25.78 14.23 2.21
N ARG A 203 -25.09 13.96 1.12
CA ARG A 203 -24.72 14.99 0.15
C ARG A 203 -25.96 15.41 -0.65
N THR A 204 -26.16 16.72 -0.82
CA THR A 204 -27.32 17.26 -1.54
C THR A 204 -27.08 17.35 -3.04
N ALA A 205 -25.82 17.33 -3.47
CA ALA A 205 -25.41 17.31 -4.86
C ALA A 205 -24.59 16.05 -5.20
N PRO A 206 -24.82 15.43 -6.38
CA PRO A 206 -24.10 14.23 -6.79
C PRO A 206 -22.61 14.50 -6.97
N MET A 207 -21.78 13.52 -6.64
CA MET A 207 -20.32 13.59 -6.80
C MET A 207 -19.71 12.21 -6.99
N LEU A 208 -18.59 12.11 -7.71
CA LEU A 208 -17.75 10.91 -7.71
C LEU A 208 -16.89 10.87 -6.44
N ALA A 209 -17.27 10.01 -5.49
CA ALA A 209 -16.52 9.77 -4.27
C ALA A 209 -15.26 8.95 -4.52
N SER A 210 -15.35 7.94 -5.38
CA SER A 210 -14.20 7.15 -5.82
C SER A 210 -14.36 6.67 -7.26
N VAL A 211 -13.23 6.51 -7.95
CA VAL A 211 -13.12 5.97 -9.31
C VAL A 211 -11.85 5.12 -9.35
N ASP A 212 -12.02 3.86 -9.74
CA ASP A 212 -10.96 2.88 -9.83
C ASP A 212 -11.01 2.21 -11.20
N ILE A 213 -9.99 2.43 -12.02
CA ILE A 213 -9.90 1.83 -13.36
C ILE A 213 -8.77 0.80 -13.39
N CYS A 214 -9.07 -0.43 -13.78
CA CYS A 214 -8.11 -1.52 -13.75
C CYS A 214 -8.35 -2.52 -14.88
N SER A 215 -7.34 -2.69 -15.75
CA SER A 215 -7.30 -3.74 -16.78
C SER A 215 -6.79 -5.08 -16.23
N ARG A 216 -5.98 -5.06 -15.17
CA ARG A 216 -5.27 -6.24 -14.63
C ARG A 216 -6.15 -7.24 -13.86
N VAL A 217 -7.45 -6.99 -13.75
CA VAL A 217 -8.41 -7.92 -13.12
C VAL A 217 -9.17 -8.79 -14.13
N LEU A 218 -8.88 -8.59 -15.42
CA LEU A 218 -9.42 -9.34 -16.55
C LEU A 218 -8.29 -10.08 -17.28
N PRO A 219 -8.62 -11.09 -18.12
CA PRO A 219 -7.62 -11.67 -19.01
C PRO A 219 -6.98 -10.61 -19.93
N ARG A 220 -5.73 -10.85 -20.33
CA ARG A 220 -4.93 -9.91 -21.12
C ARG A 220 -5.64 -9.47 -22.40
N GLY A 221 -5.68 -8.15 -22.62
CA GLY A 221 -6.28 -7.54 -23.81
C GLY A 221 -7.80 -7.67 -23.94
N THR A 222 -8.51 -8.17 -22.93
CA THR A 222 -9.98 -8.37 -23.02
C THR A 222 -10.79 -7.14 -22.64
N GLY A 223 -10.23 -6.22 -21.85
CA GLY A 223 -10.93 -5.00 -21.47
C GLY A 223 -10.39 -4.31 -20.22
N VAL A 224 -11.22 -3.46 -19.64
CA VAL A 224 -10.96 -2.72 -18.41
C VAL A 224 -12.19 -2.76 -17.51
N VAL A 225 -11.99 -2.83 -16.19
CA VAL A 225 -13.07 -2.64 -15.21
C VAL A 225 -12.96 -1.23 -14.65
N LEU A 226 -14.07 -0.49 -14.69
CA LEU A 226 -14.28 0.72 -13.91
C LEU A 226 -15.15 0.37 -12.71
N ASN A 227 -14.66 0.66 -11.50
CA ASN A 227 -15.51 0.75 -10.31
C ASN A 227 -15.65 2.22 -9.93
N SER A 228 -16.86 2.65 -9.59
CA SER A 228 -17.09 4.01 -9.12
C SER A 228 -18.10 4.05 -7.99
N THR A 229 -17.88 4.95 -7.04
CA THR A 229 -18.83 5.27 -5.98
C THR A 229 -19.31 6.71 -6.16
N CYS A 230 -20.61 6.90 -6.14
CA CYS A 230 -21.27 8.20 -6.14
C CYS A 230 -21.83 8.52 -4.75
N GLU A 231 -21.61 9.75 -4.29
CA GLU A 231 -22.30 10.33 -3.13
C GLU A 231 -23.44 11.23 -3.59
N GLY A 232 -24.45 11.43 -2.74
CA GLY A 232 -25.61 12.27 -3.05
C GLY A 232 -26.61 11.65 -4.04
N PRO A 233 -27.51 12.47 -4.61
CA PRO A 233 -28.59 11.97 -5.48
C PRO A 233 -28.06 11.56 -6.86
N TRP A 234 -27.92 10.24 -7.06
CA TRP A 234 -27.41 9.66 -8.31
C TRP A 234 -28.49 9.43 -9.38
N ARG A 235 -29.78 9.34 -9.00
CA ARG A 235 -30.86 9.06 -9.97
C ARG A 235 -30.92 10.15 -11.03
N GLY A 236 -31.02 9.76 -12.30
CA GLY A 236 -31.03 10.68 -13.45
C GLY A 236 -29.64 11.13 -13.90
N THR A 237 -28.56 10.75 -13.19
CA THR A 237 -27.19 11.01 -13.63
C THR A 237 -26.69 9.93 -14.60
N ARG A 238 -25.58 10.22 -15.29
CA ARG A 238 -24.92 9.31 -16.23
C ARG A 238 -23.42 9.31 -15.96
N LEU A 239 -22.77 8.16 -16.15
CA LEU A 239 -21.30 8.09 -16.20
C LEU A 239 -20.86 8.11 -17.65
N ARG A 240 -19.98 9.06 -18.00
CA ARG A 240 -19.19 9.02 -19.22
C ARG A 240 -17.78 8.62 -18.86
N VAL A 241 -17.21 7.72 -19.64
CA VAL A 241 -15.84 7.25 -19.48
C VAL A 241 -15.16 7.41 -20.82
N THR A 242 -14.01 8.07 -20.84
CA THR A 242 -13.19 8.28 -22.02
C THR A 242 -11.79 7.78 -21.72
N VAL A 243 -11.27 6.89 -22.55
CA VAL A 243 -9.91 6.34 -22.45
C VAL A 243 -9.10 6.86 -23.62
N SER A 244 -7.96 7.45 -23.30
CA SER A 244 -7.02 8.03 -24.28
C SER A 244 -5.65 7.38 -24.17
N GLY A 245 -4.98 7.25 -25.32
CA GLY A 245 -3.59 6.78 -25.37
C GLY A 245 -2.59 7.84 -24.88
N PRO A 246 -1.29 7.50 -24.85
CA PRO A 246 -0.22 8.44 -24.49
C PRO A 246 -0.11 9.65 -25.43
N ASP A 247 -0.61 9.53 -26.67
CA ASP A 247 -0.69 10.60 -27.66
C ASP A 247 -1.92 11.51 -27.48
N GLY A 248 -2.74 11.27 -26.46
CA GLY A 248 -3.97 12.00 -26.16
C GLY A 248 -5.15 11.66 -27.07
N ARG A 249 -5.00 10.73 -28.03
CA ARG A 249 -6.11 10.30 -28.88
C ARG A 249 -7.07 9.42 -28.08
N VAL A 250 -8.37 9.72 -28.19
CA VAL A 250 -9.42 8.89 -27.63
C VAL A 250 -9.41 7.55 -28.33
N GLN A 251 -9.16 6.49 -27.58
CA GLN A 251 -9.18 5.11 -28.06
C GLN A 251 -10.53 4.46 -27.82
N TRP A 252 -11.24 4.92 -26.79
CA TRP A 252 -12.53 4.38 -26.41
C TRP A 252 -13.34 5.42 -25.61
N SER A 253 -14.66 5.44 -25.78
CA SER A 253 -15.54 6.26 -24.96
C SER A 253 -16.93 5.62 -24.86
N ALA A 254 -17.54 5.64 -23.69
CA ALA A 254 -18.94 5.27 -23.53
C ALA A 254 -19.65 6.18 -22.54
N THR A 255 -20.97 6.21 -22.61
CA THR A 255 -21.83 6.90 -21.65
C THR A 255 -23.00 6.02 -21.28
N GLN A 256 -23.23 5.80 -19.99
CA GLN A 256 -24.32 4.96 -19.49
C GLN A 256 -25.05 5.61 -18.32
N PRO A 257 -26.35 5.32 -18.13
CA PRO A 257 -27.06 5.74 -16.92
C PRO A 257 -26.41 5.16 -15.66
N THR A 258 -26.41 5.92 -14.58
CA THR A 258 -26.04 5.39 -13.27
C THR A 258 -27.14 4.49 -12.73
N THR A 259 -26.79 3.28 -12.29
CA THR A 259 -27.76 2.29 -11.77
C THR A 259 -27.80 2.21 -10.24
N GLY A 260 -26.89 2.88 -9.55
CA GLY A 260 -26.80 2.91 -8.09
C GLY A 260 -25.64 3.79 -7.59
N LYS A 261 -25.50 3.89 -6.27
CA LYS A 261 -24.35 4.56 -5.63
C LYS A 261 -23.03 3.87 -5.96
N LYS A 262 -23.01 2.54 -6.04
CA LYS A 262 -21.84 1.75 -6.47
C LYS A 262 -22.10 1.20 -7.86
N GLN A 263 -21.11 1.35 -8.74
CA GLN A 263 -21.21 0.88 -10.12
C GLN A 263 -19.93 0.13 -10.49
N CYS A 264 -20.11 -0.97 -11.22
CA CYS A 264 -19.03 -1.71 -11.87
C CYS A 264 -19.36 -1.77 -13.36
N VAL A 265 -18.48 -1.19 -14.17
CA VAL A 265 -18.63 -1.08 -15.62
C VAL A 265 -17.51 -1.87 -16.28
N LEU A 266 -17.90 -2.83 -17.11
CA LEU A 266 -16.98 -3.66 -17.86
C LEU A 266 -16.81 -3.08 -19.28
N LEU A 267 -15.59 -2.69 -19.61
CA LEU A 267 -15.22 -2.08 -20.89
C LEU A 267 -14.54 -3.15 -21.77
N THR A 268 -15.33 -3.98 -22.47
CA THR A 268 -14.82 -5.14 -23.24
C THR A 268 -15.06 -5.07 -24.76
N THR A 269 -15.74 -4.04 -25.25
CA THR A 269 -16.15 -3.98 -26.67
C THR A 269 -14.99 -3.68 -27.64
N GLN A 270 -13.84 -3.23 -27.13
CA GLN A 270 -12.66 -2.93 -27.94
C GLN A 270 -11.39 -3.25 -27.14
N ALA A 271 -10.51 -4.07 -27.71
CA ALA A 271 -9.20 -4.35 -27.11
C ALA A 271 -8.36 -3.07 -27.12
N LEU A 272 -7.92 -2.62 -25.95
CA LEU A 272 -6.98 -1.50 -25.85
C LEU A 272 -5.58 -1.94 -26.26
N PRO A 273 -4.83 -1.13 -27.03
CA PRO A 273 -3.41 -1.37 -27.29
C PRO A 273 -2.63 -1.57 -25.98
N PRO A 274 -1.63 -2.45 -25.92
CA PRO A 274 -0.79 -2.60 -24.72
C PRO A 274 -0.03 -1.29 -24.45
N GLY A 275 0.02 -0.87 -23.19
CA GLY A 275 0.71 0.38 -22.84
C GLY A 275 0.02 1.18 -21.74
N GLY A 276 0.47 2.42 -21.58
CA GLY A 276 -0.14 3.39 -20.69
C GLY A 276 -1.37 4.04 -21.30
N HIS A 277 -2.36 4.33 -20.46
CA HIS A 277 -3.63 4.96 -20.85
C HIS A 277 -4.06 5.96 -19.79
N GLN A 278 -4.71 7.02 -20.23
CA GLN A 278 -5.40 7.96 -19.35
C GLN A 278 -6.90 7.75 -19.48
N ALA A 279 -7.57 7.46 -18.37
CA ALA A 279 -9.01 7.44 -18.33
C ALA A 279 -9.56 8.67 -17.62
N ARG A 280 -10.60 9.26 -18.21
CA ARG A 280 -11.40 10.34 -17.66
C ARG A 280 -12.82 9.83 -17.42
N VAL A 281 -13.29 9.93 -16.19
CA VAL A 281 -14.62 9.52 -15.76
C VAL A 281 -15.39 10.77 -15.36
N GLU A 282 -16.47 11.05 -16.05
CA GLU A 282 -17.33 12.21 -15.83
C GLU A 282 -18.70 11.74 -15.33
N LEU A 283 -19.16 12.33 -14.24
CA LEU A 283 -20.54 12.23 -13.79
C LEU A 283 -21.33 13.37 -14.44
N LEU A 284 -22.35 13.02 -15.21
CA LEU A 284 -23.17 13.95 -15.97
C LEU A 284 -24.56 14.07 -15.35
N SER A 285 -25.13 15.27 -15.37
CA SER A 285 -26.54 15.50 -15.05
C SER A 285 -27.46 15.03 -16.17
N ALA A 286 -28.78 15.11 -15.94
CA ALA A 286 -29.78 14.70 -16.91
C ALA A 286 -29.69 15.46 -18.25
N ASP A 287 -29.25 16.72 -18.22
CA ASP A 287 -29.00 17.60 -19.36
C ASP A 287 -27.59 17.42 -19.98
N GLN A 288 -26.84 16.39 -19.58
CA GLN A 288 -25.47 16.09 -20.04
C GLN A 288 -24.37 17.07 -19.58
N THR A 289 -24.66 17.98 -18.66
CA THR A 289 -23.64 18.85 -18.05
C THR A 289 -22.72 18.03 -17.14
N VAL A 290 -21.41 18.29 -17.18
CA VAL A 290 -20.44 17.62 -16.28
C VAL A 290 -20.61 18.17 -14.87
N ILE A 291 -21.04 17.32 -13.95
CA ILE A 291 -21.17 17.61 -12.52
C ILE A 291 -19.82 17.47 -11.83
N ASP A 292 -19.12 16.37 -12.13
CA ASP A 292 -17.85 16.03 -11.51
C ASP A 292 -17.02 15.17 -12.48
N ALA A 293 -15.70 15.21 -12.33
CA ALA A 293 -14.79 14.41 -13.15
C ALA A 293 -13.60 13.90 -12.34
N ARG A 294 -13.14 12.70 -12.69
CA ARG A 294 -11.94 12.07 -12.14
C ARG A 294 -11.08 11.56 -13.28
N GLU A 295 -9.78 11.55 -13.07
CA GLU A 295 -8.81 11.08 -14.03
C GLU A 295 -7.89 10.06 -13.36
N GLN A 296 -7.62 8.96 -14.07
CA GLN A 296 -6.72 7.91 -13.59
C GLN A 296 -5.89 7.34 -14.74
N TYR A 297 -4.59 7.22 -14.51
CA TYR A 297 -3.70 6.46 -15.37
C TYR A 297 -3.80 4.95 -15.07
N PHE A 298 -3.76 4.12 -16.10
CA PHE A 298 -3.65 2.68 -15.94
C PHE A 298 -2.83 2.07 -17.09
N ARG A 299 -2.52 0.77 -17.01
CA ARG A 299 -1.76 0.07 -18.07
C ARG A 299 -2.43 -1.22 -18.49
N SER A 300 -2.71 -1.35 -19.79
CA SER A 300 -3.12 -2.62 -20.40
C SER A 300 -1.90 -3.49 -20.70
N THR A 301 -2.12 -4.81 -20.62
CA THR A 301 -1.15 -5.85 -20.94
C THR A 301 -1.44 -6.45 -22.31
N GLU A 302 -0.38 -6.89 -22.99
CA GLU A 302 -0.48 -7.48 -24.33
C GLU A 302 -1.17 -8.86 -24.27
N ALA A 303 -2.18 -9.06 -25.14
CA ALA A 303 -2.87 -10.32 -25.30
C ALA A 303 -1.92 -11.42 -25.78
N GLY A 304 -2.06 -12.65 -25.27
CA GLY A 304 -1.23 -13.79 -25.66
C GLY A 304 0.22 -13.73 -25.17
N LYS A 305 0.67 -12.62 -24.57
CA LYS A 305 2.02 -12.52 -24.02
C LYS A 305 2.17 -13.41 -22.78
N ARG A 306 3.18 -14.29 -22.81
CA ARG A 306 3.58 -15.10 -21.65
C ARG A 306 4.30 -14.23 -20.62
N SER A 307 3.89 -14.34 -19.35
CA SER A 307 4.61 -13.69 -18.24
C SER A 307 6.01 -14.29 -18.04
N TYR A 308 6.97 -13.42 -17.72
CA TYR A 308 8.28 -13.82 -17.23
C TYR A 308 8.16 -14.27 -15.77
N LEU A 309 8.46 -15.54 -15.50
CA LEU A 309 8.34 -16.16 -14.18
C LEU A 309 9.71 -16.23 -13.49
N LYS A 310 9.88 -15.59 -12.33
CA LYS A 310 11.12 -15.67 -11.55
C LYS A 310 10.95 -16.45 -10.25
N LEU A 311 11.89 -17.33 -9.90
CA LEU A 311 11.98 -17.93 -8.58
C LEU A 311 12.71 -16.99 -7.62
N ILE A 312 12.15 -16.75 -6.44
CA ILE A 312 12.84 -16.12 -5.31
C ILE A 312 12.75 -17.04 -4.10
N THR A 313 13.87 -17.25 -3.43
CA THR A 313 13.93 -18.07 -2.22
C THR A 313 15.20 -17.84 -1.43
N PHE A 314 15.11 -17.91 -0.10
CA PHE A 314 16.27 -17.96 0.79
C PHE A 314 16.94 -19.35 0.83
N TYR A 315 16.39 -20.36 0.14
CA TYR A 315 17.08 -21.63 -0.07
C TYR A 315 18.26 -21.50 -1.06
N THR A 316 18.25 -20.48 -1.92
CA THR A 316 19.34 -20.22 -2.86
C THR A 316 20.56 -19.75 -2.10
N LYS A 317 21.66 -20.50 -2.21
CA LYS A 317 22.93 -20.12 -1.59
C LYS A 317 23.48 -18.85 -2.24
N PRO A 318 24.23 -18.01 -1.49
CA PRO A 318 24.97 -16.90 -2.08
C PRO A 318 25.88 -17.36 -3.22
N VAL A 319 26.20 -16.48 -4.16
CA VAL A 319 26.98 -16.78 -5.38
C VAL A 319 28.15 -17.71 -5.07
N MET A 320 29.04 -17.32 -4.15
CA MET A 320 30.27 -18.06 -3.77
C MET A 320 30.04 -19.44 -3.14
N GLN A 321 28.79 -19.76 -2.79
CA GLN A 321 28.40 -21.01 -2.14
C GLN A 321 27.48 -21.86 -3.03
N CYS A 322 27.07 -21.39 -4.20
CA CYS A 322 26.25 -22.19 -5.12
C CYS A 322 27.01 -23.43 -5.61
N LYS A 323 26.27 -24.51 -5.86
CA LYS A 323 26.82 -25.72 -6.46
C LYS A 323 26.10 -26.06 -7.77
N ALA A 324 26.82 -26.64 -8.71
CA ALA A 324 26.29 -26.91 -10.05
C ALA A 324 25.14 -27.92 -10.00
N GLU A 325 25.27 -28.97 -9.21
CA GLU A 325 24.27 -30.03 -9.05
C GLU A 325 22.93 -29.51 -8.52
N GLU A 326 22.95 -28.58 -7.56
CA GLU A 326 21.75 -27.96 -7.02
C GLU A 326 21.08 -27.08 -8.08
N LEU A 327 21.86 -26.25 -8.77
CA LEU A 327 21.34 -25.33 -9.79
C LEU A 327 20.72 -26.06 -10.99
N LYS A 328 21.27 -27.21 -11.41
CA LYS A 328 20.72 -28.00 -12.53
C LYS A 328 19.27 -28.41 -12.34
N ILE A 329 18.81 -28.58 -11.09
CA ILE A 329 17.43 -28.94 -10.76
C ILE A 329 16.43 -27.88 -11.26
N LEU A 330 16.86 -26.62 -11.38
CA LEU A 330 16.01 -25.53 -11.86
C LEU A 330 15.82 -25.52 -13.37
N ASN A 331 16.67 -26.19 -14.15
CA ASN A 331 16.59 -26.18 -15.62
C ASN A 331 15.34 -26.89 -16.16
N GLY A 332 14.73 -27.79 -15.36
CA GLY A 332 13.45 -28.44 -15.68
C GLY A 332 12.22 -27.73 -15.14
N SER A 333 12.37 -26.54 -14.55
CA SER A 333 11.29 -25.80 -13.93
C SER A 333 10.48 -24.95 -14.93
N ALA A 334 9.39 -24.32 -14.47
CA ALA A 334 8.63 -23.35 -15.26
C ALA A 334 9.23 -21.92 -15.21
N TYR A 335 10.29 -21.71 -14.42
CA TYR A 335 10.89 -20.40 -14.21
C TYR A 335 11.70 -19.98 -15.44
N ALA A 336 11.64 -18.70 -15.79
CA ALA A 336 12.52 -18.05 -16.74
C ALA A 336 13.78 -17.48 -16.08
N GLY A 337 13.74 -17.24 -14.76
CA GLY A 337 14.92 -16.82 -14.00
C GLY A 337 14.87 -17.17 -12.52
N VAL A 338 16.02 -17.04 -11.84
CA VAL A 338 16.18 -17.31 -10.41
C VAL A 338 17.01 -16.22 -9.74
N ALA A 339 16.57 -15.72 -8.59
CA ALA A 339 17.34 -14.80 -7.77
C ALA A 339 18.46 -15.53 -7.02
N ILE A 340 19.70 -15.05 -7.16
CA ILE A 340 20.89 -15.61 -6.52
C ILE A 340 21.52 -14.52 -5.64
N PRO A 341 21.49 -14.65 -4.30
CA PRO A 341 22.08 -13.66 -3.41
C PRO A 341 23.56 -13.45 -3.72
N LEU A 342 24.04 -12.21 -3.79
CA LEU A 342 25.48 -11.96 -3.85
C LEU A 342 26.14 -12.33 -2.51
N CYS A 343 25.41 -12.06 -1.42
CA CYS A 343 25.76 -12.25 -0.02
C CYS A 343 24.46 -12.39 0.79
N GLY A 344 24.52 -12.96 1.99
CA GLY A 344 23.37 -13.04 2.89
C GLY A 344 22.89 -11.67 3.40
N SER A 345 21.59 -11.53 3.69
CA SER A 345 20.98 -10.26 4.15
C SER A 345 21.49 -9.76 5.51
N TYR A 346 22.10 -10.64 6.30
CA TYR A 346 22.71 -10.33 7.61
C TYR A 346 24.25 -10.45 7.58
N GLU A 347 24.86 -10.68 6.41
CA GLU A 347 26.31 -10.75 6.31
C GLU A 347 26.91 -9.35 6.45
N THR A 348 27.96 -9.29 7.26
CA THR A 348 28.67 -8.06 7.64
C THR A 348 30.07 -8.00 7.05
N ASP A 349 30.50 -9.00 6.30
CA ASP A 349 31.83 -8.98 5.70
C ASP A 349 31.88 -7.95 4.57
N ASP A 350 33.07 -7.40 4.33
CA ASP A 350 33.28 -6.49 3.21
C ASP A 350 33.05 -7.19 1.88
N THR A 351 32.43 -6.49 0.95
CA THR A 351 32.13 -7.01 -0.37
C THR A 351 33.44 -7.25 -1.13
N PRO A 352 33.71 -8.49 -1.56
CA PRO A 352 34.88 -8.85 -2.34
C PRO A 352 35.03 -8.00 -3.60
N ALA A 353 36.25 -7.95 -4.13
CA ALA A 353 36.50 -7.46 -5.47
C ALA A 353 35.70 -8.25 -6.50
N PHE A 354 35.32 -7.63 -7.63
CA PHE A 354 34.46 -8.26 -8.61
C PHE A 354 35.08 -9.53 -9.22
N GLU A 355 36.39 -9.51 -9.40
CA GLU A 355 37.19 -10.58 -9.99
C GLU A 355 37.16 -11.86 -9.14
N THR A 356 36.94 -11.74 -7.83
CA THR A 356 36.77 -12.88 -6.92
C THR A 356 35.58 -13.76 -7.30
N TYR A 357 34.57 -13.19 -7.96
CA TYR A 357 33.38 -13.95 -8.40
C TYR A 357 33.57 -14.70 -9.72
N ALA A 358 34.63 -14.43 -10.50
CA ALA A 358 34.74 -14.86 -11.90
C ALA A 358 34.56 -16.38 -12.10
N GLY A 359 35.27 -17.20 -11.32
CA GLY A 359 35.18 -18.66 -11.42
C GLY A 359 33.77 -19.18 -11.14
N GLN A 360 33.15 -18.65 -10.08
CA GLN A 360 31.82 -19.05 -9.67
C GLN A 360 30.71 -18.54 -10.60
N MET A 361 30.84 -17.31 -11.11
CA MET A 361 29.96 -16.75 -12.13
C MET A 361 29.98 -17.58 -13.40
N GLY A 362 31.17 -18.00 -13.85
CA GLY A 362 31.34 -18.87 -15.00
C GLY A 362 30.66 -20.23 -14.80
N MET A 363 30.79 -20.82 -13.61
CA MET A 363 30.10 -22.06 -13.25
C MET A 363 28.58 -21.90 -13.29
N ILE A 364 28.03 -20.87 -12.63
CA ILE A 364 26.58 -20.62 -12.56
C ILE A 364 25.99 -20.46 -13.97
N ARG A 365 26.60 -19.60 -14.80
CA ARG A 365 26.09 -19.31 -16.15
C ARG A 365 26.16 -20.53 -17.09
N LYS A 366 27.20 -21.36 -16.97
CA LYS A 366 27.32 -22.62 -17.74
C LYS A 366 26.31 -23.67 -17.28
N THR A 367 25.86 -23.59 -16.03
CA THR A 367 24.97 -24.58 -15.41
C THR A 367 23.50 -24.27 -15.68
N LEU A 368 23.10 -22.99 -15.57
CA LEU A 368 21.69 -22.58 -15.70
C LEU A 368 21.30 -22.30 -17.16
N THR A 369 20.19 -22.90 -17.57
CA THR A 369 19.49 -22.56 -18.83
C THR A 369 18.55 -21.37 -18.66
N ILE A 370 18.12 -21.10 -17.43
CA ILE A 370 17.32 -19.93 -17.04
C ILE A 370 18.23 -18.75 -16.65
N ASP A 371 17.66 -17.55 -16.54
CA ASP A 371 18.45 -16.36 -16.21
C ASP A 371 18.82 -16.31 -14.72
N PRO A 372 20.10 -16.24 -14.36
CA PRO A 372 20.51 -15.90 -13.00
C PRO A 372 20.33 -14.39 -12.75
N TRP A 373 19.65 -14.02 -11.68
CA TRP A 373 19.45 -12.64 -11.25
C TRP A 373 20.28 -12.37 -9.98
N PRO A 374 21.36 -11.58 -10.02
CA PRO A 374 22.08 -11.24 -8.82
C PRO A 374 21.17 -10.44 -7.87
N TRP A 375 21.13 -10.87 -6.62
CA TRP A 375 20.22 -10.36 -5.61
C TRP A 375 21.01 -9.73 -4.45
N ILE A 376 20.71 -8.47 -4.15
CA ILE A 376 21.31 -7.73 -3.03
C ILE A 376 20.24 -7.26 -2.04
N ALA A 377 20.60 -7.11 -0.77
CA ALA A 377 19.72 -6.62 0.28
C ALA A 377 20.21 -5.29 0.85
N ILE A 378 19.31 -4.31 0.95
CA ILE A 378 19.61 -3.01 1.57
C ILE A 378 19.83 -3.13 3.08
N ASN A 379 19.39 -4.22 3.70
CA ASN A 379 19.53 -4.45 5.13
C ASN A 379 20.98 -4.29 5.64
N ARG A 380 21.98 -4.48 4.77
CA ARG A 380 23.40 -4.28 5.09
C ARG A 380 23.77 -2.87 5.54
N MET A 381 22.95 -1.86 5.22
CA MET A 381 23.14 -0.47 5.66
C MET A 381 22.10 0.00 6.67
N ILE A 382 21.30 -0.92 7.25
CA ILE A 382 20.24 -0.60 8.20
C ILE A 382 20.68 -0.99 9.61
N GLY A 383 20.50 -0.06 10.54
CA GLY A 383 20.85 -0.25 11.94
C GLY A 383 19.89 -1.16 12.70
N ALA A 384 20.42 -1.88 13.69
CA ALA A 384 19.64 -2.57 14.70
C ALA A 384 19.42 -1.63 15.90
N PRO A 385 18.21 -1.62 16.51
CA PRO A 385 17.97 -0.77 17.67
C PRO A 385 18.80 -1.28 18.87
N ALA A 386 19.32 -0.34 19.66
CA ALA A 386 20.19 -0.65 20.80
C ALA A 386 19.50 -1.49 21.89
N ASP A 387 18.16 -1.42 21.97
CA ASP A 387 17.34 -2.20 22.90
C ASP A 387 17.12 -3.66 22.47
N GLY A 388 17.68 -4.08 21.32
CA GLY A 388 17.56 -5.43 20.80
C GLY A 388 16.17 -5.79 20.28
N SER A 389 15.24 -4.83 20.16
CA SER A 389 13.87 -5.05 19.69
C SER A 389 13.75 -5.41 18.21
N GLY A 390 14.85 -5.36 17.45
CA GLY A 390 14.92 -5.70 16.03
C GLY A 390 15.13 -7.20 15.76
N HIS A 391 14.86 -7.66 14.53
CA HIS A 391 15.06 -9.08 14.17
C HIS A 391 16.53 -9.46 13.93
N ALA A 392 17.44 -8.49 13.84
CA ALA A 392 18.86 -8.69 13.55
C ALA A 392 19.55 -9.72 14.48
N HIS A 393 19.20 -9.71 15.76
CA HIS A 393 20.01 -10.33 16.81
C HIS A 393 20.10 -11.86 16.72
N LYS A 394 19.15 -12.55 16.08
CA LYS A 394 19.16 -14.03 16.05
C LYS A 394 19.96 -14.63 14.88
N HIS A 395 20.26 -13.85 13.85
CA HIS A 395 20.82 -14.37 12.60
C HIS A 395 22.09 -13.65 12.12
N ALA A 396 22.38 -12.45 12.64
CA ALA A 396 23.61 -11.75 12.34
C ALA A 396 24.80 -12.32 13.13
N LYS A 397 25.95 -12.51 12.47
CA LYS A 397 27.19 -12.95 13.12
C LYS A 397 27.91 -11.82 13.87
N ALA A 398 27.70 -10.57 13.46
CA ALA A 398 28.31 -9.38 14.06
C ALA A 398 27.23 -8.33 14.35
N VAL A 399 26.50 -8.52 15.45
CA VAL A 399 25.41 -7.63 15.87
C VAL A 399 25.93 -6.21 16.13
N GLU A 400 27.17 -6.10 16.61
CA GLU A 400 27.86 -4.85 16.94
C GLU A 400 27.99 -3.92 15.72
N ARG A 401 28.20 -4.48 14.52
CA ARG A 401 28.23 -3.68 13.29
C ARG A 401 26.89 -3.01 13.07
N PHE A 402 25.78 -3.74 13.22
CA PHE A 402 24.45 -3.20 12.98
C PHE A 402 23.99 -2.23 14.07
N THR A 403 24.38 -2.43 15.32
CA THR A 403 24.04 -1.47 16.40
C THR A 403 24.80 -0.15 16.29
N SER A 404 25.93 -0.12 15.56
CA SER A 404 26.67 1.12 15.29
C SER A 404 25.99 2.03 14.25
N ILE A 405 25.09 1.50 13.41
CA ILE A 405 24.39 2.26 12.37
C ILE A 405 23.16 2.95 12.97
N LYS A 406 23.08 4.28 12.85
CA LYS A 406 21.94 5.07 13.34
C LYS A 406 20.82 5.10 12.31
N GLY A 407 19.86 4.18 12.43
CA GLY A 407 18.73 4.02 11.51
C GLY A 407 19.16 3.47 10.14
N MET A 408 19.92 4.26 9.36
CA MET A 408 20.49 3.90 8.07
C MET A 408 21.77 4.70 7.79
N ASP A 409 22.81 4.06 7.21
CA ASP A 409 24.18 4.61 7.08
C ASP A 409 24.39 5.56 5.89
N PHE A 410 23.57 6.60 5.69
CA PHE A 410 23.60 7.40 4.46
C PHE A 410 24.94 8.09 4.12
N ARG A 411 25.74 8.47 5.13
CA ARG A 411 27.01 9.19 4.90
C ARG A 411 28.22 8.29 5.06
N ASN A 412 28.00 6.97 5.05
CA ASN A 412 29.05 5.97 5.18
C ASN A 412 29.84 6.10 6.49
N GLU A 413 29.17 6.52 7.57
CA GLU A 413 29.80 6.70 8.88
C GLU A 413 30.37 5.39 9.44
N THR A 414 29.77 4.25 9.07
CA THR A 414 30.21 2.91 9.49
C THR A 414 30.87 2.10 8.37
N GLY A 415 31.05 2.67 7.19
CA GLY A 415 31.52 1.94 6.01
C GLY A 415 30.44 1.08 5.33
N ALA A 416 29.23 0.99 5.88
CA ALA A 416 28.18 0.11 5.36
C ALA A 416 27.59 0.60 4.04
N HIS A 417 27.46 1.91 3.83
CA HIS A 417 26.99 2.45 2.57
C HIS A 417 27.94 2.22 1.40
N ALA A 418 29.24 2.48 1.57
CA ALA A 418 30.24 2.19 0.54
C ALA A 418 30.30 0.69 0.23
N ASN A 419 30.18 -0.15 1.25
CA ASN A 419 30.10 -1.60 1.09
C ASN A 419 28.85 -2.02 0.28
N PHE A 420 27.68 -1.46 0.60
CA PHE A 420 26.45 -1.68 -0.16
C PHE A 420 26.58 -1.22 -1.62
N MET A 421 27.12 -0.03 -1.88
CA MET A 421 27.28 0.48 -3.24
C MET A 421 28.27 -0.35 -4.07
N ARG A 422 29.30 -0.92 -3.43
CA ARG A 422 30.18 -1.92 -4.07
C ARG A 422 29.41 -3.19 -4.42
N SER A 423 28.59 -3.73 -3.51
CA SER A 423 27.73 -4.88 -3.81
C SER A 423 26.77 -4.62 -4.96
N TRP A 424 26.15 -3.44 -4.97
CA TRP A 424 25.25 -3.02 -6.04
C TRP A 424 25.97 -3.00 -7.39
N ARG A 425 27.12 -2.34 -7.47
CA ARG A 425 27.93 -2.30 -8.71
C ARG A 425 28.36 -3.69 -9.17
N ASN A 426 28.82 -4.54 -8.25
CA ASN A 426 29.17 -5.93 -8.57
C ASN A 426 27.96 -6.72 -9.09
N ALA A 427 26.78 -6.52 -8.51
CA ALA A 427 25.55 -7.15 -8.99
C ALA A 427 25.16 -6.68 -10.40
N VAL A 428 25.25 -5.37 -10.70
CA VAL A 428 24.96 -4.85 -12.05
C VAL A 428 25.94 -5.42 -13.09
N ARG A 429 27.25 -5.43 -12.78
CA ARG A 429 28.27 -6.07 -13.63
C ARG A 429 27.97 -7.55 -13.84
N MET A 430 27.65 -8.27 -12.78
CA MET A 430 27.32 -9.69 -12.83
C MET A 430 26.10 -9.97 -13.72
N ALA A 431 25.06 -9.13 -13.64
CA ALA A 431 23.91 -9.23 -14.52
C ALA A 431 24.29 -9.05 -16.00
N ARG A 432 25.17 -8.08 -16.31
CA ARG A 432 25.70 -7.87 -17.67
C ARG A 432 26.47 -9.09 -18.16
N GLU A 433 27.45 -9.59 -17.39
CA GLU A 433 28.28 -10.74 -17.77
C GLU A 433 27.44 -12.01 -17.99
N TRP A 434 26.37 -12.19 -17.20
CA TRP A 434 25.42 -13.29 -17.38
C TRP A 434 24.41 -13.09 -18.49
N LYS A 435 24.35 -11.89 -19.10
CA LYS A 435 23.30 -11.45 -20.02
C LYS A 435 21.90 -11.65 -19.41
N SER A 436 21.81 -11.45 -18.11
CA SER A 436 20.53 -11.46 -17.38
C SER A 436 19.74 -10.20 -17.72
N PRO A 437 18.39 -10.21 -17.63
CA PRO A 437 17.62 -8.98 -17.85
C PRO A 437 17.94 -7.89 -16.84
N GLY A 438 18.45 -8.23 -15.65
CA GLY A 438 18.97 -7.23 -14.73
C GLY A 438 19.27 -7.74 -13.33
N VAL A 439 19.02 -6.88 -12.33
CA VAL A 439 19.38 -7.08 -10.93
C VAL A 439 18.15 -7.12 -10.04
N MET A 440 18.25 -7.87 -8.94
CA MET A 440 17.22 -7.87 -7.90
C MET A 440 17.71 -7.12 -6.67
N ILE A 441 16.85 -6.27 -6.12
CA ILE A 441 17.08 -5.60 -4.84
C ILE A 441 15.99 -5.93 -3.84
N ASP A 442 16.40 -6.26 -2.63
CA ASP A 442 15.53 -6.38 -1.49
C ASP A 442 15.68 -5.14 -0.62
N LEU A 443 14.58 -4.38 -0.55
CA LEU A 443 14.48 -3.13 0.21
C LEU A 443 13.96 -3.38 1.64
N GLU A 444 13.90 -4.63 2.08
CA GLU A 444 13.41 -5.01 3.39
C GLU A 444 14.38 -4.61 4.51
N ALA A 445 13.82 -3.97 5.54
CA ALA A 445 14.54 -3.48 6.71
C ALA A 445 14.60 -4.54 7.82
N TYR A 446 15.10 -5.74 7.51
CA TYR A 446 15.11 -6.88 8.44
C TYR A 446 15.66 -6.55 9.83
N ASN A 447 16.71 -5.73 9.91
CA ASN A 447 17.30 -5.35 11.18
C ASN A 447 16.36 -4.51 12.04
N ASN A 448 15.53 -3.66 11.41
CA ASN A 448 14.61 -2.76 12.09
C ASN A 448 13.52 -2.22 11.15
N TYR A 449 12.32 -2.80 11.21
CA TYR A 449 11.20 -2.34 10.38
C TYR A 449 10.74 -0.90 10.67
N ARG A 450 11.12 -0.30 11.81
CA ARG A 450 10.84 1.12 12.08
C ARG A 450 11.58 2.03 11.10
N THR A 451 12.69 1.57 10.51
CA THR A 451 13.45 2.29 9.48
C THR A 451 12.64 2.59 8.22
N TYR A 452 11.49 1.94 7.99
CA TYR A 452 10.57 2.37 6.93
C TYR A 452 10.03 3.80 7.15
N SER A 453 9.96 4.27 8.40
CA SER A 453 9.49 5.60 8.75
C SER A 453 10.62 6.62 8.63
N VAL A 454 10.49 7.56 7.70
CA VAL A 454 11.43 8.68 7.53
C VAL A 454 11.60 9.49 8.83
N PRO A 455 10.54 9.88 9.57
CA PRO A 455 10.70 10.55 10.87
C PRO A 455 11.50 9.74 11.88
N TYR A 456 11.36 8.41 11.90
CA TYR A 456 12.15 7.58 12.80
C TYR A 456 13.63 7.64 12.43
N VAL A 457 13.97 7.51 11.14
CA VAL A 457 15.36 7.60 10.69
C VAL A 457 15.95 9.00 10.96
N ALA A 458 15.16 10.06 10.75
CA ALA A 458 15.54 11.43 11.07
C ALA A 458 15.87 11.60 12.55
N ASP A 459 15.00 11.11 13.44
CA ASP A 459 15.21 11.10 14.90
C ASP A 459 16.49 10.35 15.29
N GLN A 460 16.68 9.12 14.78
CA GLN A 460 17.87 8.33 15.09
C GLN A 460 19.17 8.99 14.64
N ARG A 461 19.13 9.76 13.55
CA ARG A 461 20.29 10.44 12.98
C ARG A 461 20.49 11.87 13.52
N GLY A 462 19.51 12.43 14.24
CA GLY A 462 19.53 13.85 14.61
C GLY A 462 19.44 14.78 13.39
N GLU A 463 18.75 14.33 12.34
CA GLU A 463 18.59 15.05 11.07
C GLU A 463 17.14 15.52 10.88
N SER A 464 16.91 16.43 9.92
CA SER A 464 15.55 16.80 9.53
C SER A 464 14.92 15.72 8.65
N ILE A 465 13.57 15.67 8.59
CA ILE A 465 12.83 14.79 7.68
C ILE A 465 13.27 15.03 6.23
N ASP A 466 13.37 16.29 5.80
CA ASP A 466 13.74 16.64 4.43
C ASP A 466 15.18 16.21 4.08
N THR A 467 16.10 16.31 5.05
CA THR A 467 17.47 15.80 4.89
C THR A 467 17.49 14.29 4.67
N VAL A 468 16.70 13.53 5.43
CA VAL A 468 16.61 12.07 5.24
C VAL A 468 15.97 11.72 3.89
N ILE A 469 14.92 12.45 3.48
CA ILE A 469 14.32 12.27 2.14
C ILE A 469 15.37 12.49 1.05
N ALA A 470 16.13 13.59 1.12
CA ALA A 470 17.18 13.89 0.17
C ALA A 470 18.28 12.81 0.15
N HIS A 471 18.65 12.26 1.32
CA HIS A 471 19.60 11.14 1.40
C HIS A 471 19.06 9.86 0.75
N CYS A 472 17.79 9.50 0.97
CA CYS A 472 17.15 8.37 0.29
C CYS A 472 17.14 8.55 -1.23
N GLU A 473 16.74 9.73 -1.72
CA GLU A 473 16.70 10.02 -3.15
C GLU A 473 18.10 10.03 -3.77
N THR A 474 19.10 10.56 -3.06
CA THR A 474 20.51 10.54 -3.50
C THR A 474 21.05 9.12 -3.61
N LEU A 475 20.75 8.24 -2.64
CA LEU A 475 21.11 6.83 -2.72
C LEU A 475 20.52 6.17 -3.98
N GLY A 476 19.23 6.41 -4.23
CA GLY A 476 18.56 5.92 -5.43
C GLY A 476 19.16 6.47 -6.73
N ALA A 477 19.50 7.76 -6.76
CA ALA A 477 20.15 8.37 -7.91
C ALA A 477 21.53 7.74 -8.19
N ASN A 478 22.34 7.55 -7.15
CA ASN A 478 23.65 6.90 -7.28
C ASN A 478 23.52 5.45 -7.79
N MET A 479 22.47 4.73 -7.38
CA MET A 479 22.20 3.39 -7.90
C MET A 479 21.85 3.41 -9.39
N ALA A 480 21.08 4.39 -9.86
CA ALA A 480 20.77 4.57 -11.28
C ALA A 480 22.02 4.94 -12.10
N ASP A 481 22.91 5.77 -11.55
CA ASP A 481 24.18 6.13 -12.19
C ASP A 481 25.07 4.90 -12.41
N VAL A 482 25.14 3.99 -11.43
CA VAL A 482 25.83 2.70 -11.59
C VAL A 482 25.21 1.86 -12.70
N VAL A 483 23.89 1.85 -12.84
CA VAL A 483 23.22 1.14 -13.95
C VAL A 483 23.58 1.76 -15.30
N ALA A 484 23.56 3.09 -15.41
CA ALA A 484 23.93 3.79 -16.63
C ALA A 484 25.39 3.52 -17.04
N GLU A 485 26.30 3.42 -16.07
CA GLU A 485 27.71 3.17 -16.32
C GLU A 485 27.98 1.69 -16.69
N GLU A 486 27.40 0.76 -15.94
CA GLU A 486 27.79 -0.65 -16.01
C GLU A 486 26.92 -1.47 -16.95
N TYR A 487 25.62 -1.21 -17.02
CA TYR A 487 24.67 -1.99 -17.83
C TYR A 487 23.44 -1.16 -18.24
N PRO A 488 23.54 -0.28 -19.24
CA PRO A 488 22.39 0.37 -19.84
C PRO A 488 21.34 -0.67 -20.30
N GLY A 489 20.07 -0.40 -20.04
CA GLY A 489 18.95 -1.32 -20.28
C GLY A 489 18.66 -2.27 -19.12
N CYS A 490 19.44 -2.22 -18.03
CA CYS A 490 19.24 -3.10 -16.86
C CYS A 490 17.84 -2.92 -16.25
N VAL A 491 17.18 -4.04 -15.98
CA VAL A 491 15.96 -4.09 -15.19
C VAL A 491 16.29 -4.18 -13.71
N ILE A 492 15.87 -3.21 -12.92
CA ILE A 492 15.93 -3.26 -11.45
C ILE A 492 14.62 -3.87 -10.95
N TRP A 493 14.68 -5.05 -10.35
CA TRP A 493 13.50 -5.70 -9.77
C TRP A 493 13.56 -5.69 -8.24
N SER A 494 12.72 -4.88 -7.62
CA SER A 494 12.56 -4.86 -6.16
C SER A 494 11.51 -5.85 -5.65
N LEU A 495 11.63 -6.36 -4.43
CA LEU A 495 10.52 -7.11 -3.82
C LEU A 495 9.26 -6.23 -3.66
N PHE A 496 9.45 -4.97 -3.26
CA PHE A 496 8.44 -3.92 -3.21
C PHE A 496 9.11 -2.54 -3.31
N SER A 497 8.31 -1.51 -3.61
CA SER A 497 8.72 -0.10 -3.51
C SER A 497 7.94 0.71 -2.47
N ARG A 498 6.77 0.24 -2.03
CA ARG A 498 5.83 0.99 -1.19
C ARG A 498 5.41 2.35 -1.78
N LEU A 499 5.40 2.48 -3.10
CA LEU A 499 4.88 3.68 -3.78
C LEU A 499 3.35 3.78 -3.67
N GLU A 500 2.67 2.68 -3.34
CA GLU A 500 1.23 2.63 -3.07
C GLU A 500 0.83 3.21 -1.70
N ARG A 501 1.80 3.61 -0.87
CA ARG A 501 1.54 3.97 0.51
C ARG A 501 2.27 5.24 0.93
N THR A 502 1.50 6.20 1.42
CA THR A 502 1.99 7.29 2.24
C THR A 502 1.59 7.08 3.70
N ILE A 503 2.32 7.73 4.59
CA ILE A 503 2.01 7.87 6.01
C ILE A 503 1.96 9.35 6.32
N THR A 504 1.10 9.80 7.22
CA THR A 504 1.13 11.20 7.70
C THR A 504 1.61 11.20 9.15
N PRO A 505 2.92 11.33 9.40
CA PRO A 505 3.44 11.36 10.76
C PRO A 505 2.83 12.48 11.61
N PRO A 506 2.68 12.28 12.93
CA PRO A 506 2.24 13.33 13.83
C PRO A 506 3.06 14.62 13.65
N GLY A 507 2.38 15.76 13.53
CA GLY A 507 3.02 17.07 13.34
C GLY A 507 3.38 17.42 11.89
N THR A 508 3.24 16.50 10.94
CA THR A 508 3.39 16.80 9.51
C THR A 508 2.03 17.04 8.87
N LYS A 509 1.95 18.01 7.95
CA LYS A 509 0.72 18.30 7.18
C LYS A 509 0.62 17.46 5.91
N THR A 510 1.76 17.02 5.40
CA THR A 510 1.88 16.35 4.10
C THR A 510 2.13 14.86 4.32
N PRO A 511 1.36 13.97 3.66
CA PRO A 511 1.67 12.56 3.62
C PRO A 511 3.08 12.34 3.07
N LEU A 512 3.89 11.57 3.78
CA LEU A 512 5.24 11.18 3.41
C LEU A 512 5.26 9.75 2.90
N PHE A 513 6.10 9.50 1.91
CA PHE A 513 6.44 8.14 1.54
C PHE A 513 7.38 7.48 2.56
N THR A 514 7.57 6.17 2.42
CA THR A 514 8.52 5.42 3.26
C THR A 514 9.95 5.51 2.72
N VAL A 515 10.95 5.10 3.51
CA VAL A 515 12.35 5.06 3.07
C VAL A 515 12.55 4.28 1.75
N PRO A 516 12.04 3.03 1.59
CA PRO A 516 12.09 2.29 0.32
C PRO A 516 11.48 3.05 -0.87
N SER A 517 10.40 3.78 -0.62
CA SER A 517 9.71 4.57 -1.63
C SER A 517 10.58 5.74 -2.13
N TYR A 518 11.21 6.50 -1.22
CA TYR A 518 12.08 7.61 -1.62
C TYR A 518 13.37 7.14 -2.32
N ILE A 519 13.92 5.98 -1.95
CA ILE A 519 15.02 5.36 -2.70
C ILE A 519 14.57 5.01 -4.12
N THR A 520 13.38 4.41 -4.25
CA THR A 520 12.80 4.11 -5.56
C THR A 520 12.55 5.38 -6.38
N LEU A 521 12.02 6.44 -5.78
CA LEU A 521 11.81 7.73 -6.43
C LEU A 521 13.14 8.35 -6.88
N GLY A 522 14.21 8.23 -6.09
CA GLY A 522 15.56 8.66 -6.47
C GLY A 522 16.04 7.99 -7.76
N ILE A 523 15.87 6.66 -7.87
CA ILE A 523 16.19 5.91 -9.09
C ILE A 523 15.37 6.43 -10.28
N LEU A 524 14.04 6.53 -10.13
CA LEU A 524 13.12 6.90 -11.21
C LEU A 524 13.34 8.35 -11.69
N LYS A 525 13.48 9.30 -10.75
CA LYS A 525 13.76 10.71 -11.03
C LYS A 525 15.09 10.86 -11.75
N ARG A 526 16.15 10.20 -11.27
CA ARG A 526 17.46 10.24 -11.90
C ARG A 526 17.43 9.67 -13.32
N ALA A 527 16.79 8.52 -13.51
CA ALA A 527 16.65 7.89 -14.81
C ALA A 527 15.86 8.75 -15.81
N LYS A 528 14.80 9.42 -15.35
CA LYS A 528 14.02 10.36 -16.16
C LYS A 528 14.86 11.60 -16.53
N ALA A 529 15.52 12.21 -15.55
CA ALA A 529 16.29 13.44 -15.73
C ALA A 529 17.49 13.26 -16.67
N GLN A 530 18.14 12.09 -16.64
CA GLN A 530 19.33 11.81 -17.45
C GLN A 530 19.08 10.94 -18.68
N GLY A 531 17.81 10.58 -18.95
CA GLY A 531 17.49 9.70 -20.07
C GLY A 531 18.12 8.30 -19.95
N ILE A 532 18.39 7.82 -18.74
CA ILE A 532 18.96 6.48 -18.53
C ILE A 532 17.90 5.45 -18.96
N ASP A 533 18.28 4.57 -19.88
CA ASP A 533 17.47 3.42 -20.26
C ASP A 533 17.53 2.39 -19.12
N LEU A 534 16.60 2.50 -18.17
CA LEU A 534 16.42 1.53 -17.10
C LEU A 534 14.93 1.34 -16.83
N LYS A 535 14.59 0.13 -16.41
CA LYS A 535 13.22 -0.21 -15.99
C LYS A 535 13.24 -0.65 -14.54
N TYR A 536 12.32 -0.12 -13.75
CA TYR A 536 12.11 -0.49 -12.37
C TYR A 536 10.83 -1.33 -12.24
N LEU A 537 10.97 -2.56 -11.77
CA LEU A 537 9.85 -3.45 -11.44
C LEU A 537 9.57 -3.41 -9.93
N CYS A 538 8.38 -2.98 -9.56
CA CYS A 538 7.87 -3.12 -8.20
C CYS A 538 7.30 -4.55 -8.03
N GLY A 539 7.98 -5.40 -7.26
CA GLY A 539 7.71 -6.85 -7.15
C GLY A 539 6.39 -7.24 -6.49
N GLY A 540 5.78 -6.33 -5.74
CA GLY A 540 4.47 -6.53 -5.16
C GLY A 540 4.39 -7.40 -3.92
N GLU A 541 5.48 -7.56 -3.16
CA GLU A 541 5.47 -8.22 -1.84
C GLU A 541 4.44 -7.60 -0.87
N THR A 542 4.30 -6.27 -0.87
CA THR A 542 3.32 -5.58 -0.02
C THR A 542 1.92 -5.60 -0.64
N THR A 543 1.84 -5.61 -1.97
CA THR A 543 0.60 -5.69 -2.76
C THR A 543 0.93 -6.24 -4.15
N PRO A 544 0.32 -7.33 -4.66
CA PRO A 544 -0.78 -8.08 -4.04
C PRO A 544 -0.36 -8.93 -2.83
N GLY A 545 0.93 -9.18 -2.66
CA GLY A 545 1.51 -9.90 -1.53
C GLY A 545 1.36 -11.41 -1.57
N TYR A 546 1.97 -12.06 -0.56
CA TYR A 546 2.21 -13.51 -0.56
C TYR A 546 0.97 -14.37 -0.42
N CYS A 547 0.03 -13.97 0.45
CA CYS A 547 -1.12 -14.78 0.83
C CYS A 547 -2.41 -14.14 0.34
N ASN A 548 -3.23 -14.92 -0.37
CA ASN A 548 -4.52 -14.48 -0.91
C ASN A 548 -5.55 -15.58 -0.65
N ARG A 549 -6.67 -15.22 -0.01
CA ARG A 549 -7.71 -16.18 0.38
C ARG A 549 -8.24 -16.94 -0.84
N ASP A 550 -8.50 -16.24 -1.93
CA ASP A 550 -9.08 -16.76 -3.17
C ASP A 550 -8.76 -15.81 -4.33
N VAL A 551 -9.27 -16.12 -5.53
CA VAL A 551 -9.10 -15.29 -6.74
C VAL A 551 -9.73 -13.90 -6.59
N ALA A 552 -10.87 -13.78 -5.91
CA ALA A 552 -11.55 -12.50 -5.75
C ALA A 552 -10.74 -11.56 -4.85
N ALA A 553 -10.24 -12.06 -3.71
CA ALA A 553 -9.36 -11.32 -2.82
C ALA A 553 -8.05 -10.89 -3.52
N LEU A 554 -7.49 -11.76 -4.37
CA LEU A 554 -6.33 -11.40 -5.18
C LEU A 554 -6.66 -10.25 -6.17
N LYS A 555 -7.76 -10.34 -6.91
CA LYS A 555 -8.20 -9.30 -7.86
C LYS A 555 -8.46 -7.97 -7.17
N GLU A 556 -9.08 -7.98 -6.00
CA GLU A 556 -9.31 -6.79 -5.19
C GLU A 556 -7.99 -6.10 -4.83
N LYS A 557 -7.00 -6.85 -4.34
CA LYS A 557 -5.67 -6.30 -4.04
C LYS A 557 -4.95 -5.76 -5.28
N ILE A 558 -5.11 -6.42 -6.44
CA ILE A 558 -4.56 -5.93 -7.71
C ILE A 558 -5.20 -4.59 -8.09
N ALA A 559 -6.54 -4.50 -8.07
CA ALA A 559 -7.26 -3.26 -8.38
C ALA A 559 -6.89 -2.13 -7.41
N LYS A 560 -6.82 -2.43 -6.10
CA LYS A 560 -6.41 -1.50 -5.06
C LYS A 560 -5.01 -0.93 -5.35
N ARG A 561 -4.07 -1.81 -5.67
CA ARG A 561 -2.69 -1.43 -5.99
C ARG A 561 -2.62 -0.55 -7.22
N ASP A 562 -3.29 -0.94 -8.31
CA ASP A 562 -3.28 -0.18 -9.57
C ASP A 562 -3.78 1.26 -9.35
N ARG A 563 -4.85 1.43 -8.57
CA ARG A 563 -5.34 2.75 -8.16
C ARG A 563 -4.32 3.52 -7.34
N ASP A 564 -3.80 2.91 -6.28
CA ASP A 564 -2.93 3.60 -5.32
C ASP A 564 -1.58 4.01 -5.94
N VAL A 565 -1.09 3.30 -6.95
CA VAL A 565 0.15 3.64 -7.67
C VAL A 565 -0.07 4.43 -8.97
N ALA A 566 -1.32 4.64 -9.40
CA ALA A 566 -1.63 5.30 -10.66
C ALA A 566 -0.93 6.68 -10.83
N PRO A 567 -0.88 7.56 -9.82
CA PRO A 567 -0.19 8.85 -9.96
C PRO A 567 1.31 8.70 -10.28
N ILE A 568 1.99 7.77 -9.61
CA ILE A 568 3.43 7.55 -9.83
C ILE A 568 3.69 6.85 -11.16
N LEU A 569 2.80 5.93 -11.57
CA LEU A 569 2.87 5.32 -12.89
C LEU A 569 2.69 6.34 -14.01
N ALA A 570 1.82 7.34 -13.82
CA ALA A 570 1.64 8.45 -14.77
C ALA A 570 2.88 9.35 -14.85
N GLU A 571 3.60 9.54 -13.74
CA GLU A 571 4.82 10.34 -13.70
C GLU A 571 6.01 9.63 -14.39
N PHE A 572 6.04 8.29 -14.33
CA PHE A 572 7.12 7.44 -14.85
C PHE A 572 6.62 6.31 -15.79
N PRO A 573 5.87 6.61 -16.86
CA PRO A 573 5.14 5.62 -17.64
C PRO A 573 6.02 4.65 -18.43
N GLU A 574 7.28 5.01 -18.69
CA GLU A 574 8.24 4.15 -19.41
C GLU A 574 9.23 3.46 -18.49
N ARG A 575 9.27 3.85 -17.21
CA ARG A 575 10.33 3.46 -16.27
C ARG A 575 9.80 2.63 -15.11
N LEU A 576 8.59 2.89 -14.63
CA LEU A 576 7.97 2.11 -13.56
C LEU A 576 6.98 1.09 -14.11
N PHE A 577 7.17 -0.16 -13.68
CA PHE A 577 6.28 -1.27 -14.00
C PHE A 577 5.94 -2.03 -12.72
N LEU A 578 4.76 -2.65 -12.71
CA LEU A 578 4.32 -3.50 -11.63
C LEU A 578 4.54 -4.97 -11.99
N ALA A 579 5.03 -5.73 -11.03
CA ALA A 579 5.16 -7.18 -11.09
C ALA A 579 4.26 -7.83 -10.02
N GLY A 580 3.84 -9.07 -10.25
CA GLY A 580 3.03 -9.85 -9.34
C GLY A 580 3.85 -10.80 -8.46
N THR A 581 3.29 -11.20 -7.32
CA THR A 581 3.88 -12.23 -6.46
C THR A 581 2.82 -13.07 -5.76
N ILE A 582 3.22 -14.27 -5.35
CA ILE A 582 2.49 -15.17 -4.47
C ILE A 582 3.47 -16.17 -3.83
N SER A 583 3.15 -16.65 -2.63
CA SER A 583 3.91 -17.71 -1.94
C SER A 583 3.07 -18.99 -1.81
N PRO A 584 3.11 -19.88 -2.80
CA PRO A 584 2.32 -21.12 -2.79
C PRO A 584 2.90 -22.18 -1.85
N PHE A 585 2.04 -23.11 -1.43
CA PHE A 585 2.39 -24.37 -0.77
C PHE A 585 1.78 -25.53 -1.55
N HIS A 586 2.30 -26.75 -1.33
CA HIS A 586 1.79 -27.94 -2.00
C HIS A 586 0.87 -28.79 -1.14
N ASP A 587 1.00 -28.65 0.18
CA ASP A 587 0.14 -29.24 1.19
C ASP A 587 -0.05 -28.17 2.28
N TYR A 588 -1.28 -27.91 2.70
CA TYR A 588 -1.52 -26.93 3.76
C TYR A 588 -0.99 -27.39 5.12
N SER A 589 -0.98 -28.71 5.39
CA SER A 589 -0.58 -29.29 6.67
C SER A 589 0.89 -29.06 7.03
N ILE A 590 1.74 -28.76 6.05
CA ILE A 590 3.17 -28.45 6.26
C ILE A 590 3.44 -26.96 6.44
N THR A 591 2.43 -26.10 6.27
CA THR A 591 2.60 -24.65 6.38
C THR A 591 2.86 -24.24 7.82
N LYS A 592 3.57 -23.13 8.00
CA LYS A 592 3.93 -22.56 9.31
C LYS A 592 3.77 -21.06 9.29
N SER A 593 3.73 -20.44 10.47
CA SER A 593 3.93 -19.00 10.67
C SER A 593 2.95 -18.15 9.84
N PHE A 594 3.45 -17.22 9.02
CA PHE A 594 2.61 -16.28 8.27
C PHE A 594 1.87 -16.92 7.09
N ILE A 595 2.35 -18.06 6.56
CA ILE A 595 1.64 -18.78 5.48
C ILE A 595 0.41 -19.48 6.05
N GLU A 596 0.59 -20.22 7.14
CA GLU A 596 -0.51 -20.87 7.89
C GLU A 596 -1.59 -19.85 8.26
N LYS A 597 -1.20 -18.75 8.92
CA LYS A 597 -2.13 -17.66 9.28
C LYS A 597 -2.78 -16.99 8.06
N GLY A 598 -2.02 -16.80 6.99
CA GLY A 598 -2.50 -16.13 5.78
C GLY A 598 -3.51 -16.94 4.96
N TYR A 599 -3.52 -18.26 5.12
CA TYR A 599 -4.39 -19.19 4.40
C TYR A 599 -5.37 -19.97 5.30
N ALA A 600 -5.43 -19.66 6.60
CA ALA A 600 -6.31 -20.33 7.56
C ALA A 600 -7.76 -20.42 7.06
N ASP A 601 -8.32 -19.29 6.63
CA ASP A 601 -9.71 -19.19 6.14
C ASP A 601 -9.83 -19.33 4.61
N SER A 602 -8.76 -19.72 3.93
CA SER A 602 -8.78 -19.97 2.48
C SER A 602 -9.37 -21.34 2.17
N PRO A 603 -10.09 -21.54 1.05
CA PRO A 603 -10.43 -22.88 0.58
C PRO A 603 -9.22 -23.66 0.02
N ILE A 604 -8.07 -23.02 -0.19
CA ILE A 604 -6.90 -23.63 -0.82
C ILE A 604 -6.17 -24.53 0.18
N ARG A 605 -5.98 -25.80 -0.17
CA ARG A 605 -5.33 -26.82 0.67
C ARG A 605 -4.21 -27.59 -0.05
N SER A 606 -4.13 -27.47 -1.37
CA SER A 606 -3.17 -28.17 -2.24
C SER A 606 -2.59 -27.26 -3.33
N LEU A 607 -1.50 -27.69 -3.97
CA LEU A 607 -0.88 -26.91 -5.06
C LEU A 607 -1.81 -26.68 -6.25
N ALA A 608 -2.61 -27.68 -6.63
CA ALA A 608 -3.47 -27.60 -7.82
C ALA A 608 -4.51 -26.48 -7.70
N GLU A 609 -5.01 -26.24 -6.48
CA GLU A 609 -5.98 -25.19 -6.19
C GLU A 609 -5.40 -23.77 -6.31
N PHE A 610 -4.08 -23.62 -6.39
CA PHE A 610 -3.44 -22.33 -6.74
C PHE A 610 -3.55 -21.98 -8.23
N GLN A 611 -3.86 -22.94 -9.12
CA GLN A 611 -3.84 -22.70 -10.57
C GLN A 611 -4.68 -21.48 -11.01
N PRO A 612 -5.91 -21.25 -10.51
CA PRO A 612 -6.68 -20.06 -10.85
C PRO A 612 -6.03 -18.74 -10.40
N MET A 613 -5.35 -18.74 -9.25
CA MET A 613 -4.62 -17.56 -8.77
C MET A 613 -3.35 -17.31 -9.57
N PHE A 614 -2.60 -18.36 -9.93
CA PHE A 614 -1.45 -18.24 -10.84
C PHE A 614 -1.88 -17.64 -12.17
N ARG A 615 -2.95 -18.17 -12.79
CA ARG A 615 -3.51 -17.61 -14.02
C ARG A 615 -3.87 -16.14 -13.85
N THR A 616 -4.55 -15.78 -12.78
CA THR A 616 -4.94 -14.39 -12.48
C THR A 616 -3.71 -13.47 -12.41
N LEU A 617 -2.63 -13.91 -11.75
CA LEU A 617 -1.37 -13.14 -11.71
C LEU A 617 -0.69 -13.03 -13.07
N PHE A 618 -0.68 -14.11 -13.85
CA PHE A 618 -0.06 -14.12 -15.18
C PHE A 618 -0.83 -13.25 -16.17
N ASP A 619 -2.16 -13.20 -16.07
CA ASP A 619 -2.98 -12.28 -16.84
C ASP A 619 -2.74 -10.82 -16.42
N ALA A 620 -2.58 -10.59 -15.11
CA ALA A 620 -2.39 -9.29 -14.54
C ALA A 620 -1.01 -8.67 -14.84
N TYR A 621 0.08 -9.46 -14.88
CA TYR A 621 1.44 -8.91 -14.89
C TYR A 621 2.38 -9.61 -15.89
N ASP A 622 3.16 -8.81 -16.63
CA ASP A 622 4.23 -9.31 -17.52
C ASP A 622 5.39 -9.95 -16.76
N TRP A 623 5.57 -9.57 -15.50
CA TRP A 623 6.62 -10.06 -14.62
C TRP A 623 5.96 -10.60 -13.37
N VAL A 624 6.18 -11.87 -13.06
CA VAL A 624 5.67 -12.50 -11.85
C VAL A 624 6.80 -13.27 -11.20
N TRP A 625 6.87 -13.20 -9.87
CA TRP A 625 7.78 -14.06 -9.14
C TRP A 625 7.04 -14.93 -8.15
N ILE A 626 7.58 -16.13 -7.94
CA ILE A 626 7.04 -17.10 -6.98
C ILE A 626 7.99 -17.14 -5.81
N TYR A 627 7.44 -16.87 -4.61
CA TYR A 627 8.21 -16.97 -3.39
C TYR A 627 8.18 -18.41 -2.88
N ALA A 628 9.30 -19.13 -2.99
CA ALA A 628 9.44 -20.43 -2.34
C ALA A 628 9.89 -20.21 -0.89
N SER A 629 8.91 -19.86 -0.05
CA SER A 629 9.09 -19.55 1.36
C SER A 629 9.46 -20.78 2.19
N SER A 630 10.28 -20.58 3.22
CA SER A 630 10.52 -21.60 4.25
C SER A 630 9.26 -21.93 5.05
N SER A 631 8.37 -20.95 5.22
CA SER A 631 7.08 -21.13 5.90
C SER A 631 6.07 -21.95 5.08
N ALA A 632 6.29 -22.07 3.76
CA ALA A 632 5.49 -22.93 2.87
C ALA A 632 6.19 -24.28 2.56
N GLN A 633 7.44 -24.45 3.00
CA GLN A 633 8.28 -25.63 2.72
C GLN A 633 8.34 -26.02 1.22
N THR A 634 8.38 -25.02 0.33
CA THR A 634 8.34 -25.22 -1.13
C THR A 634 9.60 -25.89 -1.70
N LEU A 635 10.74 -25.87 -0.98
CA LEU A 635 12.02 -26.55 -1.29
C LEU A 635 12.33 -26.70 -2.80
N PRO A 636 12.64 -25.60 -3.52
CA PRO A 636 12.70 -25.60 -4.98
C PRO A 636 13.91 -26.35 -5.57
N TYR A 637 14.93 -26.63 -4.74
CA TYR A 637 16.10 -27.44 -5.10
C TYR A 637 15.90 -28.93 -4.79
N ASN A 638 14.68 -29.36 -4.43
CA ASN A 638 14.31 -30.77 -4.43
C ASN A 638 13.68 -31.10 -5.79
N GLU A 639 14.20 -32.12 -6.49
CA GLU A 639 13.78 -32.47 -7.85
C GLU A 639 12.28 -32.79 -7.96
N LYS A 640 11.75 -33.57 -7.00
CA LYS A 640 10.33 -33.92 -6.95
C LYS A 640 9.46 -32.67 -6.78
N ASN A 641 9.84 -31.78 -5.88
CA ASN A 641 9.11 -30.53 -5.67
C ASN A 641 9.20 -29.62 -6.91
N SER A 642 10.39 -29.44 -7.47
CA SER A 642 10.60 -28.62 -8.68
C SER A 642 9.67 -29.08 -9.82
N ARG A 643 9.61 -30.39 -10.08
CA ARG A 643 8.74 -30.97 -11.11
C ARG A 643 7.25 -30.74 -10.84
N MET A 644 6.80 -30.99 -9.61
CA MET A 644 5.41 -30.79 -9.21
C MET A 644 4.96 -29.32 -9.40
N TYR A 645 5.80 -28.36 -9.04
CA TYR A 645 5.52 -26.94 -9.26
C TYR A 645 5.56 -26.57 -10.74
N ALA A 646 6.51 -27.11 -11.51
CA ALA A 646 6.64 -26.83 -12.93
C ALA A 646 5.38 -27.21 -13.70
N GLU A 647 4.73 -28.32 -13.37
CA GLU A 647 3.50 -28.77 -14.01
C GLU A 647 2.35 -27.75 -13.84
N VAL A 648 2.04 -27.38 -12.59
CA VAL A 648 0.95 -26.46 -12.27
C VAL A 648 1.22 -25.05 -12.81
N LEU A 649 2.46 -24.56 -12.71
CA LEU A 649 2.86 -23.26 -13.23
C LEU A 649 2.78 -23.20 -14.75
N ASN A 650 3.26 -24.23 -15.47
CA ASN A 650 3.16 -24.29 -16.93
C ASN A 650 1.72 -24.39 -17.40
N ALA A 651 0.86 -25.14 -16.69
CA ALA A 651 -0.57 -25.21 -16.99
C ALA A 651 -1.24 -23.83 -16.88
N ALA A 652 -0.96 -23.09 -15.80
CA ALA A 652 -1.46 -21.73 -15.61
C ALA A 652 -0.91 -20.73 -16.65
N LEU A 653 0.39 -20.79 -16.97
CA LEU A 653 1.01 -19.96 -18.02
C LEU A 653 0.37 -20.24 -19.39
N GLY A 654 0.18 -21.52 -19.73
CA GLY A 654 -0.47 -21.92 -20.99
C GLY A 654 -1.93 -21.47 -21.07
N ALA A 655 -2.66 -21.48 -19.95
CA ALA A 655 -4.04 -20.98 -19.89
C ALA A 655 -4.12 -19.45 -20.10
N SER A 656 -3.23 -18.69 -19.46
CA SER A 656 -3.14 -17.23 -19.62
C SER A 656 -2.86 -16.82 -21.07
N VAL A 657 -1.90 -17.48 -21.73
CA VAL A 657 -1.53 -17.22 -23.13
C VAL A 657 -2.70 -17.48 -24.10
N ARG A 658 -3.52 -18.51 -23.87
CA ARG A 658 -4.63 -18.84 -24.77
C ARG A 658 -5.82 -17.88 -24.67
N GLY A 659 -5.92 -17.08 -23.61
CA GLY A 659 -7.03 -16.14 -23.40
C GLY A 659 -8.42 -16.79 -23.31
N LYS A 660 -8.51 -18.11 -23.09
CA LYS A 660 -9.77 -18.87 -23.00
C LYS A 660 -10.14 -19.18 -21.55
#